data_AF-A0A268EUY7-F1
#
_entry.id   AF-A0A268EUY7-F1
#
_cell.length_a   1.000
_cell.length_b   1.000
_cell.length_c   1.000
_cell.angle_alpha   90.00
_cell.angle_beta   90.00
_cell.angle_gamma   90.00
#
_symmetry.space_group_name_H-M   'P 1'
#
loop_
_entity.id
_entity.type
_entity.pdbx_description
1 polymer ?
#
loop_
_entity_poly.entity_id
_entity_poly.type
_entity_poly.pdbx_seq_one_letter_code
_entity_poly.pdbx_strand_id
1 'polypeptide(L)'
;MTFTIPEDYVERVYAGWLGKVIGVRHGGNIEQWTYEQIEKAYGEITTYLHEFKNFAADDDTNGPMFFLRALEDYTHTDQLTAEQIGLTWLNYAPDGHAFFWWGGYGVSTEHTAYENLKHGIMAPRSGSIEQNGAAVAEQIGGQIFIDTWGLIAPGNPKLAAEYAAKAASVSHDGNGKYGGMFVAACIAAAFVMKDMADIIEAGLGVIPHNSEFHRMALDVIEYHSRQPESWRDAYAYVKAHYGYHLYPGNCHIIPNAAVIILSLLYGEGDFSKSINICNMCGWDTDCNVANVGTILGVLNGLQGIDASWRTPINDFLCCSSVIGSLNILDLPWCASYIARFGYKIAGVQPPDQWEAVLNGSSPRFHFEYPGSTHAFRTDHDDPSRNVTARVENSEAEAYSGERSLKVMFDRVRGGYGYRVYHQTYYGPSDFNDSRYDPAFSPLLYPGQKVEARVKLPDTGPGLKARMFVKDGNQDRLYYGESVNVPAGEWIHLTMDIPVLDNACIEQAGIEWIPLADWQESLIAYVDDMHYSGSPHYSIDFSQERLEMWNPIHVEVRQCTYLRGHWTLDNGALSGSGSQLPAECYTGDYAWKDYKYEAVLTPVVGEEHLIQVRVQGGIRSYAAGLAKDNQLVLYKNDHGYRAVASADFAWEPGKDYRVEISAEHNRLTVSVDGTQLLAYTDQDAPYLHGQIGFANRNGSRTLYKRYAVSPL
;
A
#
# COMPACT_ATOMS: atom_id res chain seq x y z
N MET A 1 11.57 -30.92 -4.57
CA MET A 1 10.28 -31.38 -4.04
C MET A 1 9.22 -30.53 -4.71
N THR A 2 8.18 -31.14 -5.29
CA THR A 2 7.07 -30.41 -5.90
C THR A 2 6.30 -29.65 -4.82
N PHE A 3 6.11 -28.36 -5.06
CA PHE A 3 5.41 -27.43 -4.18
C PHE A 3 3.91 -27.70 -4.26
N THR A 4 3.26 -28.08 -3.16
CA THR A 4 1.81 -28.31 -3.13
C THR A 4 1.12 -27.08 -2.57
N ILE A 5 0.40 -26.35 -3.42
CA ILE A 5 -0.42 -25.20 -3.02
C ILE A 5 -1.79 -25.72 -2.54
N PRO A 6 -2.25 -25.37 -1.32
CA PRO A 6 -3.60 -25.69 -0.87
C PRO A 6 -4.69 -25.08 -1.77
N GLU A 7 -5.82 -25.75 -1.95
CA GLU A 7 -6.92 -25.25 -2.81
C GLU A 7 -7.46 -23.89 -2.33
N ASP A 8 -7.48 -23.67 -1.01
CA ASP A 8 -7.94 -22.43 -0.37
C ASP A 8 -6.80 -21.40 -0.15
N TYR A 9 -5.65 -21.57 -0.84
CA TYR A 9 -4.47 -20.72 -0.67
C TYR A 9 -4.77 -19.23 -0.81
N VAL A 10 -5.50 -18.82 -1.85
CA VAL A 10 -5.79 -17.40 -2.13
C VAL A 10 -6.63 -16.77 -1.01
N GLU A 11 -7.64 -17.49 -0.52
CA GLU A 11 -8.48 -17.03 0.59
C GLU A 11 -7.71 -16.99 1.92
N ARG A 12 -6.81 -17.95 2.16
CA ARG A 12 -5.95 -17.93 3.35
C ARG A 12 -4.88 -16.84 3.30
N VAL A 13 -4.39 -16.47 2.11
CA VAL A 13 -3.54 -15.28 1.94
C VAL A 13 -4.32 -14.03 2.30
N TYR A 14 -5.57 -13.91 1.84
CA TYR A 14 -6.44 -12.80 2.21
C TYR A 14 -6.73 -12.76 3.71
N ALA A 15 -7.03 -13.90 4.34
CA ALA A 15 -7.23 -13.99 5.78
C ALA A 15 -5.96 -13.64 6.58
N GLY A 16 -4.78 -14.09 6.14
CA GLY A 16 -3.49 -13.76 6.74
C GLY A 16 -3.19 -12.26 6.63
N TRP A 17 -3.35 -11.67 5.45
CA TRP A 17 -3.11 -10.24 5.25
C TRP A 17 -4.12 -9.37 6.02
N LEU A 18 -5.40 -9.76 6.04
CA LEU A 18 -6.41 -9.14 6.89
C LEU A 18 -6.03 -9.25 8.37
N GLY A 19 -5.49 -10.40 8.80
CA GLY A 19 -4.95 -10.61 10.15
C GLY A 19 -3.83 -9.64 10.51
N LYS A 20 -2.87 -9.41 9.60
CA LYS A 20 -1.83 -8.37 9.75
C LYS A 20 -2.49 -7.01 10.01
N VAL A 21 -3.36 -6.58 9.11
CA VAL A 21 -3.96 -5.23 9.15
C VAL A 21 -4.86 -5.03 10.37
N ILE A 22 -5.58 -6.06 10.81
CA ILE A 22 -6.31 -6.07 12.09
C ILE A 22 -5.34 -5.83 13.25
N GLY A 23 -4.22 -6.57 13.29
CA GLY A 23 -3.27 -6.46 14.38
C GLY A 23 -2.58 -5.11 14.47
N VAL A 24 -2.13 -4.56 13.34
CA VAL A 24 -1.56 -3.20 13.28
C VAL A 24 -2.57 -2.19 13.81
N ARG A 25 -3.81 -2.23 13.32
CA ARG A 25 -4.87 -1.33 13.80
C ARG A 25 -5.16 -1.51 15.29
N HIS A 26 -5.17 -2.74 15.77
CA HIS A 26 -5.51 -3.04 17.15
C HIS A 26 -4.42 -2.58 18.13
N GLY A 27 -3.15 -2.70 17.73
CA GLY A 27 -1.98 -2.36 18.56
C GLY A 27 -1.48 -0.92 18.42
N GLY A 28 -1.71 -0.24 17.29
CA GLY A 28 -0.99 1.01 16.98
C GLY A 28 -1.23 2.18 17.94
N ASN A 29 -2.34 2.22 18.67
CA ASN A 29 -2.62 3.34 19.59
C ASN A 29 -2.02 3.19 20.98
N ILE A 30 -1.54 1.99 21.32
CA ILE A 30 -0.87 1.68 22.58
C ILE A 30 0.56 1.18 22.36
N GLU A 31 1.10 1.43 21.18
CA GLU A 31 2.50 1.16 20.85
C GLU A 31 3.43 1.82 21.90
N GLN A 32 4.44 1.08 22.33
CA GLN A 32 5.40 1.41 23.38
C GLN A 32 4.81 1.50 24.80
N TRP A 33 3.54 1.16 25.03
CA TRP A 33 2.97 1.14 26.38
C TRP A 33 3.40 -0.12 27.14
N THR A 34 3.60 0.01 28.44
CA THR A 34 3.78 -1.14 29.34
C THR A 34 2.45 -1.80 29.66
N TYR A 35 2.47 -3.10 30.00
CA TYR A 35 1.31 -3.83 30.52
C TYR A 35 0.58 -3.02 31.63
N GLU A 36 1.33 -2.43 32.57
CA GLU A 36 0.72 -1.70 33.69
C GLU A 36 -0.01 -0.42 33.23
N GLN A 37 0.47 0.25 32.18
CA GLN A 37 -0.24 1.41 31.61
C GLN A 37 -1.53 0.98 30.92
N ILE A 38 -1.47 -0.12 30.17
CA ILE A 38 -2.63 -0.68 29.45
C ILE A 38 -3.69 -1.15 30.45
N GLU A 39 -3.31 -1.98 31.43
CA GLU A 39 -4.22 -2.49 32.47
C GLU A 39 -4.88 -1.35 33.24
N LYS A 40 -4.12 -0.31 33.60
CA LYS A 40 -4.65 0.85 34.31
C LYS A 40 -5.65 1.66 33.46
N ALA A 41 -5.41 1.78 32.16
CA ALA A 41 -6.23 2.61 31.27
C ALA A 41 -7.49 1.88 30.78
N TYR A 42 -7.35 0.61 30.42
CA TYR A 42 -8.37 -0.16 29.70
C TYR A 42 -8.83 -1.43 30.43
N GLY A 43 -8.03 -1.95 31.38
CA GLY A 43 -8.29 -3.24 32.01
C GLY A 43 -8.12 -4.38 31.01
N GLU A 44 -9.12 -5.26 30.92
CA GLU A 44 -9.14 -6.36 29.95
C GLU A 44 -9.58 -5.85 28.57
N ILE A 45 -8.75 -6.08 27.56
CA ILE A 45 -9.05 -5.71 26.18
C ILE A 45 -9.75 -6.88 25.47
N THR A 46 -10.89 -6.61 24.85
CA THR A 46 -11.67 -7.62 24.09
C THR A 46 -12.12 -7.14 22.70
N THR A 47 -11.85 -5.88 22.35
CA THR A 47 -12.26 -5.23 21.10
C THR A 47 -11.29 -4.10 20.75
N TYR A 48 -11.46 -3.46 19.59
CA TYR A 48 -10.70 -2.27 19.22
C TYR A 48 -10.82 -1.16 20.27
N LEU A 49 -9.67 -0.56 20.61
CA LEU A 49 -9.60 0.55 21.56
C LEU A 49 -10.06 1.88 20.94
N HIS A 50 -10.04 1.98 19.60
CA HIS A 50 -10.31 3.21 18.87
C HIS A 50 -11.10 2.97 17.58
N GLU A 51 -12.03 3.90 17.32
CA GLU A 51 -12.72 4.02 16.04
C GLU A 51 -11.99 5.01 15.13
N PHE A 52 -11.79 4.62 13.87
CA PHE A 52 -11.15 5.44 12.85
C PHE A 52 -12.11 5.68 11.70
N LYS A 53 -12.09 6.89 11.12
CA LYS A 53 -12.66 7.14 9.79
C LYS A 53 -11.92 6.29 8.76
N ASN A 54 -10.60 6.40 8.81
CA ASN A 54 -9.62 5.57 8.11
C ASN A 54 -8.41 5.48 9.03
N PHE A 55 -7.85 4.28 9.15
CA PHE A 55 -6.56 4.11 9.80
C PHE A 55 -5.47 4.63 8.86
N ALA A 56 -4.60 5.51 9.34
CA ALA A 56 -3.52 6.06 8.53
C ALA A 56 -2.45 5.01 8.20
N ALA A 57 -1.44 5.42 7.43
CA ALA A 57 -0.34 4.55 7.06
C ALA A 57 0.44 4.06 8.28
N ASP A 58 1.03 2.88 8.12
CA ASP A 58 1.82 2.23 9.14
C ASP A 58 2.97 1.45 8.50
N ASP A 59 4.16 1.51 9.09
CA ASP A 59 5.35 0.90 8.51
C ASP A 59 5.28 -0.63 8.49
N ASP A 60 4.55 -1.20 9.44
CA ASP A 60 4.14 -2.60 9.46
C ASP A 60 3.38 -3.06 8.21
N THR A 61 2.70 -2.15 7.51
CA THR A 61 1.98 -2.48 6.27
C THR A 61 2.70 -1.97 5.03
N ASN A 62 3.41 -0.84 5.13
CA ASN A 62 4.23 -0.31 4.05
C ASN A 62 5.34 -1.31 3.67
N GLY A 63 6.17 -1.70 4.63
CA GLY A 63 7.34 -2.56 4.38
C GLY A 63 6.96 -3.86 3.65
N PRO A 64 6.05 -4.69 4.18
CA PRO A 64 5.69 -5.95 3.53
C PRO A 64 5.16 -5.80 2.10
N MET A 65 4.36 -4.77 1.83
CA MET A 65 3.77 -4.57 0.50
C MET A 65 4.78 -4.03 -0.51
N PHE A 66 5.59 -3.07 -0.11
CA PHE A 66 6.53 -2.41 -1.03
C PHE A 66 7.83 -3.19 -1.21
N PHE A 67 8.35 -3.87 -0.19
CA PHE A 67 9.55 -4.69 -0.33
C PHE A 67 9.31 -5.96 -1.15
N LEU A 68 8.09 -6.51 -1.12
CA LEU A 68 7.68 -7.62 -1.98
C LEU A 68 7.76 -7.28 -3.47
N ARG A 69 7.67 -5.99 -3.84
CA ARG A 69 7.80 -5.51 -5.22
C ARG A 69 9.15 -5.84 -5.84
N ALA A 70 10.17 -6.18 -5.06
CA ALA A 70 11.42 -6.73 -5.58
C ALA A 70 11.20 -7.97 -6.48
N LEU A 71 10.14 -8.76 -6.23
CA LEU A 71 9.75 -9.89 -7.10
C LEU A 71 9.19 -9.45 -8.46
N GLU A 72 8.58 -8.26 -8.53
CA GLU A 72 8.08 -7.64 -9.75
C GLU A 72 9.20 -6.94 -10.52
N ASP A 73 10.06 -6.24 -9.78
CA ASP A 73 11.08 -5.34 -10.33
C ASP A 73 12.28 -6.09 -10.90
N TYR A 74 12.60 -7.26 -10.36
CA TYR A 74 13.81 -8.01 -10.72
C TYR A 74 13.52 -9.46 -11.12
N THR A 75 13.07 -10.30 -10.19
CA THR A 75 12.81 -11.72 -10.45
C THR A 75 11.91 -12.32 -9.38
N HIS A 76 11.03 -13.22 -9.77
CA HIS A 76 10.15 -13.98 -8.87
C HIS A 76 10.69 -15.39 -8.56
N THR A 77 12.01 -15.56 -8.64
CA THR A 77 12.69 -16.83 -8.37
C THR A 77 13.50 -16.74 -7.09
N ASP A 78 13.99 -17.88 -6.62
CA ASP A 78 14.91 -17.97 -5.48
C ASP A 78 16.27 -17.27 -5.72
N GLN A 79 16.53 -16.78 -6.95
CA GLN A 79 17.70 -15.97 -7.28
C GLN A 79 17.56 -14.51 -6.87
N LEU A 80 16.39 -14.07 -6.38
CA LEU A 80 16.24 -12.74 -5.81
C LEU A 80 17.29 -12.52 -4.71
N THR A 81 17.99 -11.40 -4.79
CA THR A 81 19.11 -11.07 -3.88
C THR A 81 18.71 -10.04 -2.83
N ALA A 82 19.43 -10.02 -1.70
CA ALA A 82 19.26 -8.98 -0.68
C ALA A 82 19.56 -7.58 -1.25
N GLU A 83 20.54 -7.46 -2.14
CA GLU A 83 20.88 -6.21 -2.83
C GLU A 83 19.69 -5.66 -3.64
N GLN A 84 19.03 -6.51 -4.44
CA GLN A 84 17.82 -6.12 -5.18
C GLN A 84 16.68 -5.68 -4.27
N ILE A 85 16.47 -6.37 -3.13
CA ILE A 85 15.49 -5.93 -2.13
C ILE A 85 15.90 -4.58 -1.53
N GLY A 86 17.19 -4.36 -1.25
CA GLY A 86 17.71 -3.06 -0.80
C GLY A 86 17.51 -1.93 -1.83
N LEU A 87 17.64 -2.22 -3.11
CA LEU A 87 17.31 -1.25 -4.17
C LEU A 87 15.81 -0.94 -4.19
N THR A 88 14.93 -1.91 -3.89
CA THR A 88 13.49 -1.66 -3.73
C THR A 88 13.20 -0.66 -2.59
N TRP A 89 14.00 -0.64 -1.51
CA TRP A 89 13.87 0.39 -0.46
C TRP A 89 14.14 1.78 -1.03
N LEU A 90 15.25 1.96 -1.75
CA LEU A 90 15.60 3.23 -2.39
C LEU A 90 14.57 3.67 -3.44
N ASN A 91 13.84 2.73 -4.04
CA ASN A 91 12.87 3.01 -5.07
C ASN A 91 11.52 3.49 -4.51
N TYR A 92 11.05 2.90 -3.40
CA TYR A 92 9.69 3.16 -2.90
C TYR A 92 9.64 4.01 -1.63
N ALA A 93 10.67 3.96 -0.78
CA ALA A 93 10.69 4.77 0.44
C ALA A 93 11.10 6.21 0.11
N PRO A 94 10.33 7.22 0.56
CA PRO A 94 10.75 8.61 0.49
C PRO A 94 12.03 8.84 1.32
N ASP A 95 12.76 9.92 1.06
CA ASP A 95 14.05 10.19 1.69
C ASP A 95 13.86 11.05 2.95
N GLY A 96 13.90 10.42 4.13
CA GLY A 96 13.87 11.13 5.41
C GLY A 96 12.48 11.47 5.94
N HIS A 97 11.40 10.98 5.33
CA HIS A 97 10.03 11.16 5.78
C HIS A 97 9.13 9.97 5.38
N ALA A 98 7.97 9.85 6.03
CA ALA A 98 6.97 8.80 5.76
C ALA A 98 7.51 7.35 5.82
N PHE A 99 6.73 6.37 5.34
CA PHE A 99 7.10 4.97 5.11
C PHE A 99 7.54 4.11 6.32
N PHE A 100 8.59 4.50 7.04
CA PHE A 100 9.11 3.86 8.26
C PHE A 100 9.72 4.90 9.23
N TRP A 101 10.09 4.47 10.43
CA TRP A 101 10.59 5.39 11.45
C TRP A 101 11.98 5.98 11.14
N TRP A 102 12.03 7.30 10.85
CA TRP A 102 13.26 8.06 10.59
C TRP A 102 14.01 8.50 11.86
N GLY A 103 14.20 7.59 12.82
CA GLY A 103 14.77 7.87 14.14
C GLY A 103 16.24 8.34 14.20
N GLY A 104 16.99 8.17 13.12
CA GLY A 104 18.37 8.67 12.97
C GLY A 104 19.39 7.57 12.72
N TYR A 105 20.50 7.92 12.05
CA TYR A 105 21.60 7.00 11.77
C TYR A 105 22.28 6.49 13.04
N GLY A 106 22.43 5.16 13.15
CA GLY A 106 22.97 4.48 14.33
C GLY A 106 21.97 4.31 15.48
N VAL A 107 20.69 4.67 15.27
CA VAL A 107 19.62 4.55 16.27
C VAL A 107 18.42 3.80 15.71
N SER A 108 17.84 4.29 14.60
CA SER A 108 16.81 3.58 13.83
C SER A 108 17.48 2.65 12.84
N THR A 109 17.06 1.39 12.81
CA THR A 109 17.68 0.35 11.99
C THR A 109 17.38 0.57 10.51
N GLU A 110 16.13 0.91 10.20
CA GLU A 110 15.62 1.20 8.86
C GLU A 110 16.28 2.46 8.30
N HIS A 111 16.32 3.55 9.07
CA HIS A 111 16.98 4.80 8.68
C HIS A 111 18.48 4.55 8.45
N THR A 112 19.15 3.82 9.35
CA THR A 112 20.58 3.49 9.19
C THR A 112 20.84 2.70 7.92
N ALA A 113 20.02 1.68 7.64
CA ALA A 113 20.13 0.88 6.43
C ALA A 113 19.88 1.70 5.16
N TYR A 114 18.87 2.56 5.16
CA TYR A 114 18.56 3.44 4.02
C TYR A 114 19.71 4.39 3.70
N GLU A 115 20.31 5.01 4.71
CA GLU A 115 21.49 5.87 4.52
C GLU A 115 22.71 5.08 4.05
N ASN A 116 22.93 3.86 4.58
CA ASN A 116 23.99 2.98 4.10
C ASN A 116 23.82 2.65 2.60
N LEU A 117 22.59 2.28 2.18
CA LEU A 117 22.25 2.00 0.79
C LEU A 117 22.49 3.23 -0.10
N LYS A 118 22.02 4.41 0.32
CA LYS A 118 22.26 5.69 -0.39
C LYS A 118 23.74 6.00 -0.59
N HIS A 119 24.59 5.58 0.34
CA HIS A 119 26.04 5.82 0.30
C HIS A 119 26.83 4.64 -0.31
N GLY A 120 26.17 3.71 -1.00
CA GLY A 120 26.83 2.63 -1.74
C GLY A 120 27.18 1.39 -0.91
N ILE A 121 26.75 1.32 0.35
CA ILE A 121 26.89 0.11 1.18
C ILE A 121 25.65 -0.75 0.92
N MET A 122 25.75 -1.68 -0.02
CA MET A 122 24.63 -2.53 -0.43
C MET A 122 24.32 -3.63 0.59
N ALA A 123 23.07 -4.11 0.57
CA ALA A 123 22.65 -5.28 1.33
C ALA A 123 23.43 -6.54 0.89
N PRO A 124 23.74 -7.47 1.80
CA PRO A 124 23.33 -7.52 3.20
C PRO A 124 24.19 -6.67 4.15
N ARG A 125 25.28 -6.06 3.66
CA ARG A 125 26.18 -5.29 4.52
C ARG A 125 25.50 -4.08 5.14
N SER A 126 24.57 -3.44 4.42
CA SER A 126 23.77 -2.30 4.88
C SER A 126 23.09 -2.52 6.25
N GLY A 127 22.65 -3.75 6.53
CA GLY A 127 21.96 -4.13 7.76
C GLY A 127 22.80 -4.95 8.76
N SER A 128 24.06 -5.25 8.41
CA SER A 128 24.87 -6.20 9.17
C SER A 128 25.32 -5.70 10.55
N ILE A 129 25.54 -6.64 11.47
CA ILE A 129 26.18 -6.34 12.77
C ILE A 129 27.59 -5.76 12.56
N GLU A 130 28.33 -6.25 11.57
CA GLU A 130 29.67 -5.74 11.23
C GLU A 130 29.64 -4.24 10.91
N GLN A 131 28.61 -3.78 10.20
CA GLN A 131 28.47 -2.39 9.78
C GLN A 131 27.88 -1.49 10.87
N ASN A 132 26.84 -1.96 11.58
CA ASN A 132 26.01 -1.10 12.43
C ASN A 132 26.12 -1.42 13.93
N GLY A 133 26.76 -2.53 14.30
CA GLY A 133 26.76 -3.07 15.65
C GLY A 133 25.46 -3.78 16.04
N ALA A 134 25.53 -4.68 17.02
CA ALA A 134 24.40 -5.50 17.44
C ALA A 134 23.21 -4.69 17.97
N ALA A 135 23.48 -3.59 18.67
CA ALA A 135 22.43 -2.70 19.20
C ALA A 135 21.48 -2.18 18.11
N VAL A 136 21.97 -1.93 16.89
CA VAL A 136 21.14 -1.47 15.77
C VAL A 136 20.64 -2.66 14.95
N ALA A 137 21.49 -3.63 14.64
CA ALA A 137 21.14 -4.72 13.73
C ALA A 137 20.14 -5.75 14.32
N GLU A 138 20.01 -5.84 15.65
CA GLU A 138 19.13 -6.80 16.34
C GLU A 138 17.85 -6.15 16.90
N GLN A 139 17.45 -4.99 16.36
CA GLN A 139 16.12 -4.45 16.59
C GLN A 139 15.03 -5.32 15.93
N ILE A 140 13.77 -5.05 16.25
CA ILE A 140 12.61 -5.85 15.87
C ILE A 140 12.25 -5.80 14.38
N GLY A 141 12.65 -4.76 13.63
CA GLY A 141 12.21 -4.50 12.25
C GLY A 141 12.43 -5.67 11.28
N GLY A 142 13.42 -6.53 11.57
CA GLY A 142 13.66 -7.77 10.84
C GLY A 142 12.49 -8.75 10.88
N GLN A 143 11.56 -8.61 11.82
CA GLN A 143 10.31 -9.35 11.97
C GLN A 143 9.10 -8.58 11.40
N ILE A 144 9.07 -7.26 11.58
CA ILE A 144 7.98 -6.35 11.19
C ILE A 144 7.58 -6.54 9.73
N PHE A 145 8.58 -6.55 8.83
CA PHE A 145 8.34 -6.46 7.38
C PHE A 145 8.18 -7.80 6.65
N ILE A 146 8.02 -8.92 7.39
CA ILE A 146 8.31 -10.24 6.83
C ILE A 146 7.08 -11.07 6.41
N ASP A 147 5.88 -10.71 6.86
CA ASP A 147 4.66 -11.50 6.69
C ASP A 147 4.42 -11.96 5.24
N THR A 148 4.60 -11.06 4.27
CA THR A 148 4.39 -11.35 2.84
C THR A 148 5.33 -12.43 2.30
N TRP A 149 6.56 -12.55 2.82
CA TRP A 149 7.50 -13.59 2.42
C TRP A 149 7.12 -14.99 2.93
N GLY A 150 6.38 -15.06 4.04
CA GLY A 150 5.72 -16.30 4.48
C GLY A 150 4.52 -16.65 3.61
N LEU A 151 3.71 -15.64 3.27
CA LEU A 151 2.48 -15.82 2.47
C LEU A 151 2.74 -16.29 1.03
N ILE A 152 3.90 -15.98 0.43
CA ILE A 152 4.28 -16.47 -0.91
C ILE A 152 4.85 -17.90 -0.92
N ALA A 153 5.04 -18.53 0.24
CA ALA A 153 5.69 -19.83 0.36
C ALA A 153 4.81 -20.88 1.07
N PRO A 154 3.52 -21.08 0.71
CA PRO A 154 2.60 -21.94 1.44
C PRO A 154 3.12 -23.37 1.60
N GLY A 155 3.13 -23.87 2.84
CA GLY A 155 3.59 -25.22 3.17
C GLY A 155 5.10 -25.43 3.08
N ASN A 156 5.90 -24.37 2.86
CA ASN A 156 7.35 -24.48 2.75
C ASN A 156 8.09 -23.50 3.70
N PRO A 157 8.20 -23.85 5.00
CA PRO A 157 8.85 -23.00 6.00
C PRO A 157 10.29 -22.65 5.68
N LYS A 158 11.03 -23.58 5.04
CA LYS A 158 12.43 -23.36 4.66
C LYS A 158 12.56 -22.28 3.58
N LEU A 159 11.75 -22.35 2.53
CA LEU A 159 11.78 -21.34 1.46
C LEU A 159 11.33 -19.97 1.98
N ALA A 160 10.29 -19.94 2.83
CA ALA A 160 9.85 -18.72 3.49
C ALA A 160 10.99 -18.06 4.29
N ALA A 161 11.72 -18.86 5.07
CA ALA A 161 12.87 -18.42 5.84
C ALA A 161 14.04 -17.93 4.96
N GLU A 162 14.27 -18.54 3.79
CA GLU A 162 15.31 -18.10 2.85
C GLU A 162 14.99 -16.72 2.25
N TYR A 163 13.73 -16.46 1.87
CA TYR A 163 13.30 -15.13 1.43
C TYR A 163 13.37 -14.12 2.58
N ALA A 164 12.86 -14.48 3.76
CA ALA A 164 12.88 -13.63 4.94
C ALA A 164 14.30 -13.27 5.36
N ALA A 165 15.25 -14.22 5.31
CA ALA A 165 16.65 -13.96 5.62
C ALA A 165 17.26 -12.90 4.70
N LYS A 166 16.94 -12.95 3.40
CA LYS A 166 17.40 -11.95 2.42
C LYS A 166 16.75 -10.59 2.67
N ALA A 167 15.43 -10.56 2.85
CA ALA A 167 14.68 -9.34 3.08
C ALA A 167 15.09 -8.64 4.38
N ALA A 168 15.15 -9.38 5.49
CA ALA A 168 15.58 -8.85 6.78
C ALA A 168 17.04 -8.39 6.73
N SER A 169 17.92 -9.05 5.96
CA SER A 169 19.34 -8.67 5.85
C SER A 169 19.60 -7.30 5.23
N VAL A 170 18.59 -6.67 4.64
CA VAL A 170 18.71 -5.29 4.15
C VAL A 170 18.98 -4.33 5.30
N SER A 171 18.34 -4.53 6.45
CA SER A 171 18.45 -3.64 7.62
C SER A 171 18.89 -4.34 8.91
N HIS A 172 18.73 -5.65 9.02
CA HIS A 172 18.93 -6.41 10.26
C HIS A 172 19.90 -7.59 10.09
N ASP A 173 20.44 -8.05 11.21
CA ASP A 173 21.29 -9.24 11.26
C ASP A 173 21.15 -9.94 12.63
N GLY A 174 21.83 -11.06 12.85
CA GLY A 174 21.73 -11.82 14.10
C GLY A 174 20.29 -12.20 14.45
N ASN A 175 19.90 -11.96 15.70
CA ASN A 175 18.56 -12.28 16.19
C ASN A 175 17.45 -11.49 15.50
N GLY A 176 17.71 -10.26 15.03
CA GLY A 176 16.72 -9.47 14.28
C GLY A 176 16.31 -10.17 12.98
N LYS A 177 17.30 -10.73 12.28
CA LYS A 177 17.09 -11.57 11.10
C LYS A 177 16.44 -12.91 11.45
N TYR A 178 16.80 -13.53 12.57
CA TYR A 178 16.21 -14.80 13.00
C TYR A 178 14.72 -14.67 13.34
N GLY A 179 14.31 -13.53 13.92
CA GLY A 179 12.89 -13.24 14.15
C GLY A 179 12.06 -13.21 12.86
N GLY A 180 12.57 -12.55 11.82
CA GLY A 180 11.97 -12.60 10.48
C GLY A 180 11.85 -14.02 9.94
N MET A 181 12.95 -14.77 9.97
CA MET A 181 12.97 -16.17 9.51
C MET A 181 11.93 -17.03 10.25
N PHE A 182 11.83 -16.88 11.57
CA PHE A 182 10.86 -17.58 12.42
C PHE A 182 9.42 -17.26 12.00
N VAL A 183 9.05 -15.97 11.92
CA VAL A 183 7.68 -15.56 11.57
C VAL A 183 7.28 -16.03 10.17
N ALA A 184 8.16 -15.85 9.16
CA ALA A 184 7.88 -16.32 7.80
C ALA A 184 7.63 -17.83 7.75
N ALA A 185 8.45 -18.59 8.48
CA ALA A 185 8.35 -20.04 8.56
C ALA A 185 7.06 -20.48 9.25
N CYS A 186 6.64 -19.82 10.34
CA CYS A 186 5.36 -20.08 11.01
C CYS A 186 4.17 -19.80 10.09
N ILE A 187 4.17 -18.68 9.37
CA ILE A 187 3.11 -18.33 8.39
C ILE A 187 3.02 -19.39 7.30
N ALA A 188 4.16 -19.78 6.71
CA ALA A 188 4.20 -20.82 5.69
C ALA A 188 3.73 -22.19 6.22
N ALA A 189 4.10 -22.54 7.47
CA ALA A 189 3.67 -23.79 8.12
C ALA A 189 2.15 -23.82 8.38
N ALA A 190 1.55 -22.69 8.76
CA ALA A 190 0.12 -22.57 9.08
C ALA A 190 -0.81 -22.93 7.90
N PHE A 191 -0.32 -22.92 6.66
CA PHE A 191 -1.09 -23.41 5.50
C PHE A 191 -1.36 -24.92 5.54
N VAL A 192 -0.51 -25.72 6.19
CA VAL A 192 -0.57 -27.19 6.15
C VAL A 192 -0.63 -27.84 7.54
N MET A 193 -0.20 -27.13 8.59
CA MET A 193 -0.26 -27.59 9.98
C MET A 193 -1.53 -27.09 10.68
N LYS A 194 -1.91 -27.75 11.78
CA LYS A 194 -3.10 -27.40 12.58
C LYS A 194 -2.78 -27.14 14.06
N ASP A 195 -1.73 -27.75 14.59
CA ASP A 195 -1.31 -27.56 15.96
C ASP A 195 -0.31 -26.39 16.07
N MET A 196 -0.51 -25.52 17.06
CA MET A 196 0.34 -24.33 17.24
C MET A 196 1.76 -24.70 17.69
N ALA A 197 1.94 -25.77 18.46
CA ALA A 197 3.27 -26.22 18.87
C ALA A 197 4.08 -26.70 17.65
N ASP A 198 3.45 -27.43 16.73
CA ASP A 198 4.10 -27.87 15.47
C ASP A 198 4.52 -26.65 14.60
N ILE A 199 3.67 -25.62 14.54
CA ILE A 199 3.95 -24.38 13.80
C ILE A 199 5.13 -23.62 14.41
N ILE A 200 5.17 -23.50 15.73
CA ILE A 200 6.29 -22.88 16.45
C ILE A 200 7.56 -23.71 16.25
N GLU A 201 7.49 -25.04 16.34
CA GLU A 201 8.63 -25.93 16.10
C GLU A 201 9.18 -25.77 14.67
N ALA A 202 8.31 -25.69 13.66
CA ALA A 202 8.71 -25.45 12.28
C ALA A 202 9.45 -24.10 12.12
N GLY A 203 8.99 -23.05 12.79
CA GLY A 203 9.68 -21.75 12.84
C GLY A 203 11.03 -21.82 13.54
N LEU A 204 11.13 -22.55 14.65
CA LEU A 204 12.40 -22.72 15.38
C LEU A 204 13.42 -23.59 14.61
N GLY A 205 12.94 -24.48 13.73
CA GLY A 205 13.78 -25.37 12.93
C GLY A 205 14.57 -24.67 11.82
N VAL A 206 14.24 -23.43 11.47
CA VAL A 206 14.95 -22.65 10.42
C VAL A 206 16.00 -21.69 10.97
N ILE A 207 16.09 -21.52 12.30
CA ILE A 207 17.04 -20.61 12.95
C ILE A 207 18.16 -21.37 13.69
N PRO A 208 19.31 -20.75 14.01
CA PRO A 208 20.38 -21.44 14.73
C PRO A 208 19.99 -21.86 16.15
N HIS A 209 20.16 -23.14 16.48
CA HIS A 209 19.82 -23.71 17.80
C HIS A 209 20.57 -23.09 18.99
N ASN A 210 21.73 -22.49 18.75
CA ASN A 210 22.56 -21.85 19.77
C ASN A 210 22.32 -20.32 19.86
N SER A 211 21.31 -19.78 19.18
CA SER A 211 20.96 -18.36 19.25
C SER A 211 20.22 -18.00 20.54
N GLU A 212 20.32 -16.73 20.93
CA GLU A 212 19.56 -16.15 22.05
C GLU A 212 18.05 -16.30 21.80
N PHE A 213 17.61 -16.09 20.55
CA PHE A 213 16.22 -16.29 20.13
C PHE A 213 15.73 -17.71 20.42
N HIS A 214 16.48 -18.73 19.98
CA HIS A 214 16.08 -20.12 20.19
C HIS A 214 16.04 -20.48 21.68
N ARG A 215 17.02 -20.00 22.46
CA ARG A 215 17.06 -20.18 23.92
C ARG A 215 15.83 -19.54 24.60
N MET A 216 15.53 -18.29 24.26
CA MET A 216 14.35 -17.59 24.76
C MET A 216 13.07 -18.34 24.45
N ALA A 217 12.90 -18.80 23.20
CA ALA A 217 11.71 -19.51 22.78
C ALA A 217 11.48 -20.79 23.59
N LEU A 218 12.53 -21.60 23.79
CA LEU A 218 12.46 -22.82 24.60
C LEU A 218 12.09 -22.53 26.05
N ASP A 219 12.65 -21.47 26.65
CA ASP A 219 12.32 -21.08 28.02
C ASP A 219 10.84 -20.70 28.18
N VAL A 220 10.27 -19.96 27.21
CA VAL A 220 8.84 -19.59 27.20
C VAL A 220 7.96 -20.83 27.02
N ILE A 221 8.33 -21.73 26.10
CA ILE A 221 7.62 -23.01 25.88
C ILE A 221 7.65 -23.88 27.14
N GLU A 222 8.81 -24.02 27.79
CA GLU A 222 8.94 -24.79 29.04
C GLU A 222 8.15 -24.14 30.17
N TYR A 223 8.14 -22.81 30.27
CA TYR A 223 7.31 -22.10 31.24
C TYR A 223 5.83 -22.41 31.03
N HIS A 224 5.34 -22.27 29.80
CA HIS A 224 3.96 -22.60 29.43
C HIS A 224 3.60 -24.05 29.78
N SER A 225 4.47 -25.03 29.50
CA SER A 225 4.19 -26.43 29.84
C SER A 225 4.04 -26.70 31.35
N ARG A 226 4.64 -25.85 32.20
CA ARG A 226 4.56 -25.95 33.66
C ARG A 226 3.41 -25.13 34.25
N GLN A 227 3.05 -24.02 33.59
CA GLN A 227 2.06 -23.04 34.06
C GLN A 227 1.10 -22.63 32.90
N PRO A 228 0.26 -23.54 32.39
CA PRO A 228 -0.51 -23.30 31.17
C PRO A 228 -1.69 -22.32 31.34
N GLU A 229 -2.09 -22.01 32.57
CA GLU A 229 -3.34 -21.27 32.84
C GLU A 229 -3.18 -19.74 32.87
N SER A 230 -1.96 -19.23 33.12
CA SER A 230 -1.75 -17.81 33.42
C SER A 230 -0.70 -17.18 32.49
N TRP A 231 -1.19 -16.59 31.40
CA TRP A 231 -0.35 -15.82 30.47
C TRP A 231 0.29 -14.61 31.17
N ARG A 232 -0.36 -14.05 32.21
CA ARG A 232 0.17 -12.93 33.00
C ARG A 232 1.41 -13.33 33.79
N ASP A 233 1.41 -14.53 34.37
CA ASP A 233 2.60 -15.05 35.07
C ASP A 233 3.72 -15.35 34.06
N ALA A 234 3.39 -15.85 32.86
CA ALA A 234 4.37 -16.01 31.79
C ALA A 234 4.93 -14.67 31.30
N TYR A 235 4.10 -13.63 31.17
CA TYR A 235 4.56 -12.30 30.78
C TYR A 235 5.44 -11.70 31.88
N ALA A 236 5.11 -11.89 33.16
CA ALA A 236 5.99 -11.50 34.26
C ALA A 236 7.34 -12.22 34.20
N TYR A 237 7.35 -13.51 33.84
CA TYR A 237 8.58 -14.26 33.58
C TYR A 237 9.39 -13.67 32.42
N VAL A 238 8.74 -13.41 31.27
CA VAL A 238 9.36 -12.77 30.10
C VAL A 238 9.92 -11.40 30.47
N LYS A 239 9.15 -10.54 31.14
CA LYS A 239 9.59 -9.23 31.59
C LYS A 239 10.83 -9.31 32.48
N ALA A 240 10.91 -10.30 33.37
CA ALA A 240 12.03 -10.46 34.29
C ALA A 240 13.31 -11.03 33.64
N HIS A 241 13.19 -11.92 32.65
CA HIS A 241 14.34 -12.64 32.08
C HIS A 241 14.71 -12.20 30.65
N TYR A 242 13.78 -11.54 29.97
CA TYR A 242 13.86 -11.17 28.55
C TYR A 242 13.32 -9.76 28.25
N GLY A 243 13.02 -8.93 29.26
CA GLY A 243 12.47 -7.58 29.02
C GLY A 243 13.47 -6.61 28.39
N TYR A 244 12.98 -5.49 27.83
CA TYR A 244 13.80 -4.49 27.12
C TYR A 244 15.05 -4.02 27.87
N HIS A 245 14.98 -3.87 29.20
CA HIS A 245 16.09 -3.42 30.03
C HIS A 245 17.32 -4.35 30.02
N LEU A 246 17.21 -5.56 29.46
CA LEU A 246 18.29 -6.55 29.36
C LEU A 246 19.00 -6.52 27.99
N TYR A 247 18.44 -5.79 27.02
CA TYR A 247 18.95 -5.75 25.65
C TYR A 247 19.29 -4.32 25.21
N PRO A 248 20.28 -4.13 24.32
CA PRO A 248 20.61 -2.82 23.80
C PRO A 248 19.61 -2.33 22.73
N GLY A 249 19.62 -1.02 22.50
CA GLY A 249 18.75 -0.35 21.52
C GLY A 249 17.37 0.01 22.07
N ASN A 250 16.43 0.36 21.18
CA ASN A 250 15.13 0.94 21.57
C ASN A 250 14.02 -0.12 21.63
N CYS A 251 13.95 -0.97 20.62
CA CYS A 251 12.97 -2.02 20.41
C CYS A 251 13.67 -3.31 19.95
N HIS A 252 14.33 -4.01 20.90
CA HIS A 252 15.08 -5.23 20.59
C HIS A 252 14.16 -6.39 20.22
N ILE A 253 14.59 -7.28 19.32
CA ILE A 253 13.79 -8.41 18.82
C ILE A 253 13.38 -9.42 19.90
N ILE A 254 14.26 -9.74 20.85
CA ILE A 254 14.05 -10.86 21.79
C ILE A 254 12.81 -10.70 22.69
N PRO A 255 12.61 -9.57 23.41
CA PRO A 255 11.40 -9.34 24.19
C PRO A 255 10.11 -9.47 23.36
N ASN A 256 10.11 -8.93 22.15
CA ASN A 256 8.96 -8.92 21.25
C ASN A 256 8.63 -10.32 20.72
N ALA A 257 9.63 -11.08 20.29
CA ALA A 257 9.46 -12.47 19.90
C ALA A 257 8.94 -13.35 21.06
N ALA A 258 9.36 -13.06 22.30
CA ALA A 258 8.84 -13.73 23.48
C ALA A 258 7.34 -13.47 23.67
N VAL A 259 6.88 -12.24 23.44
CA VAL A 259 5.45 -11.87 23.49
C VAL A 259 4.66 -12.60 22.40
N ILE A 260 5.18 -12.70 21.18
CA ILE A 260 4.52 -13.46 20.10
C ILE A 260 4.36 -14.93 20.49
N ILE A 261 5.45 -15.58 20.89
CA ILE A 261 5.43 -17.01 21.25
C ILE A 261 4.50 -17.25 22.43
N LEU A 262 4.56 -16.41 23.46
CA LEU A 262 3.64 -16.46 24.60
C LEU A 262 2.18 -16.35 24.13
N SER A 263 1.87 -15.37 23.28
CA SER A 263 0.50 -15.13 22.82
C SER A 263 -0.05 -16.26 21.97
N LEU A 264 0.79 -16.88 21.13
CA LEU A 264 0.42 -18.07 20.33
C LEU A 264 0.15 -19.29 21.22
N LEU A 265 0.96 -19.51 22.27
CA LEU A 265 0.80 -20.63 23.18
C LEU A 265 -0.47 -20.50 24.04
N TYR A 266 -0.62 -19.38 24.75
CA TYR A 266 -1.77 -19.14 25.64
C TYR A 266 -3.05 -18.78 24.88
N GLY A 267 -2.93 -18.40 23.61
CA GLY A 267 -4.04 -18.16 22.71
C GLY A 267 -4.73 -19.43 22.22
N GLU A 268 -4.08 -20.59 22.32
CA GLU A 268 -4.64 -21.92 21.98
C GLU A 268 -5.24 -21.99 20.55
N GLY A 269 -4.68 -21.22 19.61
CA GLY A 269 -5.15 -21.13 18.24
C GLY A 269 -6.38 -20.23 18.02
N ASP A 270 -6.97 -19.65 19.07
CA ASP A 270 -8.07 -18.68 18.92
C ASP A 270 -7.53 -17.31 18.51
N PHE A 271 -8.07 -16.76 17.41
CA PHE A 271 -7.61 -15.48 16.85
C PHE A 271 -7.77 -14.33 17.85
N SER A 272 -9.00 -14.13 18.38
CA SER A 272 -9.32 -12.99 19.23
C SER A 272 -8.59 -13.03 20.56
N LYS A 273 -8.51 -14.21 21.20
CA LYS A 273 -7.77 -14.44 22.44
C LYS A 273 -6.29 -14.11 22.25
N SER A 274 -5.67 -14.62 21.19
CA SER A 274 -4.25 -14.43 20.93
C SER A 274 -3.88 -12.97 20.67
N ILE A 275 -4.64 -12.25 19.83
CA ILE A 275 -4.35 -10.85 19.52
C ILE A 275 -4.56 -9.95 20.75
N ASN A 276 -5.56 -10.22 21.59
CA ASN A 276 -5.79 -9.46 22.81
C ASN A 276 -4.71 -9.73 23.88
N ILE A 277 -4.29 -10.98 24.06
CA ILE A 277 -3.14 -11.32 24.94
C ILE A 277 -1.89 -10.58 24.48
N CYS A 278 -1.61 -10.64 23.17
CA CYS A 278 -0.46 -9.99 22.57
C CYS A 278 -0.49 -8.48 22.79
N ASN A 279 -1.64 -7.85 22.53
CA ASN A 279 -1.80 -6.41 22.68
C ASN A 279 -1.65 -5.97 24.15
N MET A 280 -2.22 -6.73 25.09
CA MET A 280 -2.13 -6.42 26.52
C MET A 280 -0.72 -6.60 27.09
N CYS A 281 0.11 -7.47 26.51
CA CYS A 281 1.53 -7.57 26.91
C CYS A 281 2.30 -6.25 26.70
N GLY A 282 1.80 -5.35 25.85
CA GLY A 282 2.43 -4.06 25.60
C GLY A 282 3.71 -4.16 24.77
N TRP A 283 4.58 -3.17 24.91
CA TRP A 283 5.76 -2.96 24.07
C TRP A 283 5.39 -2.61 22.63
N ASP A 284 5.93 -3.31 21.65
CA ASP A 284 5.70 -3.03 20.22
C ASP A 284 4.40 -3.70 19.75
N THR A 285 3.27 -3.10 20.12
CA THR A 285 1.97 -3.78 20.07
C THR A 285 1.42 -3.96 18.67
N ASP A 286 1.50 -2.96 17.80
CA ASP A 286 1.05 -3.08 16.40
C ASP A 286 1.71 -4.25 15.69
N CYS A 287 3.03 -4.32 15.68
CA CYS A 287 3.74 -5.33 14.92
C CYS A 287 3.62 -6.74 15.50
N ASN A 288 3.70 -6.88 16.83
CA ASN A 288 3.59 -8.19 17.48
C ASN A 288 2.19 -8.77 17.27
N VAL A 289 1.16 -7.94 17.47
CA VAL A 289 -0.23 -8.34 17.25
C VAL A 289 -0.46 -8.63 15.77
N ALA A 290 0.14 -7.85 14.87
CA ALA A 290 0.04 -8.07 13.43
C ALA A 290 0.65 -9.40 12.99
N ASN A 291 1.85 -9.76 13.48
CA ASN A 291 2.46 -11.07 13.15
C ASN A 291 1.65 -12.24 13.71
N VAL A 292 1.15 -12.13 14.94
CA VAL A 292 0.23 -13.12 15.53
C VAL A 292 -1.05 -13.23 14.69
N GLY A 293 -1.61 -12.09 14.28
CA GLY A 293 -2.77 -11.97 13.42
C GLY A 293 -2.57 -12.65 12.06
N THR A 294 -1.41 -12.47 11.42
CA THR A 294 -1.11 -13.14 10.14
C THR A 294 -1.06 -14.66 10.29
N ILE A 295 -0.31 -15.16 11.28
CA ILE A 295 -0.17 -16.61 11.52
C ILE A 295 -1.54 -17.25 11.74
N LEU A 296 -2.36 -16.64 12.61
CA LEU A 296 -3.69 -17.17 12.94
C LEU A 296 -4.71 -16.95 11.83
N GLY A 297 -4.59 -15.87 11.06
CA GLY A 297 -5.40 -15.62 9.87
C GLY A 297 -5.19 -16.71 8.81
N VAL A 298 -3.94 -17.12 8.58
CA VAL A 298 -3.63 -18.26 7.70
C VAL A 298 -4.12 -19.58 8.30
N LEU A 299 -3.88 -19.81 9.59
CA LEU A 299 -4.23 -21.08 10.26
C LEU A 299 -5.75 -21.34 10.24
N ASN A 300 -6.52 -20.31 10.58
CA ASN A 300 -7.96 -20.42 10.83
C ASN A 300 -8.81 -20.03 9.61
N GLY A 301 -8.22 -19.33 8.62
CA GLY A 301 -8.96 -18.70 7.53
C GLY A 301 -9.91 -17.61 8.01
N LEU A 302 -10.70 -17.04 7.09
CA LEU A 302 -11.63 -15.95 7.42
C LEU A 302 -12.67 -16.32 8.48
N GLN A 303 -13.06 -17.60 8.55
CA GLN A 303 -14.08 -18.08 9.51
C GLN A 303 -13.60 -18.03 10.95
N GLY A 304 -12.28 -18.06 11.19
CA GLY A 304 -11.71 -17.89 12.53
C GLY A 304 -11.55 -16.44 12.96
N ILE A 305 -11.86 -15.46 12.10
CA ILE A 305 -11.75 -14.04 12.40
C ILE A 305 -13.16 -13.49 12.62
N ASP A 306 -13.44 -13.03 13.84
CA ASP A 306 -14.75 -12.49 14.17
C ASP A 306 -15.08 -11.25 13.31
N ALA A 307 -16.36 -11.08 12.96
CA ALA A 307 -16.81 -9.98 12.13
C ALA A 307 -16.53 -8.60 12.76
N SER A 308 -16.51 -8.50 14.10
CA SER A 308 -16.17 -7.27 14.82
C SER A 308 -14.74 -6.77 14.53
N TRP A 309 -13.81 -7.67 14.17
CA TRP A 309 -12.47 -7.27 13.75
C TRP A 309 -12.41 -6.87 12.28
N ARG A 310 -13.16 -7.57 11.42
CA ARG A 310 -13.12 -7.40 9.95
C ARG A 310 -13.93 -6.21 9.47
N THR A 311 -15.16 -6.05 9.93
CA THR A 311 -16.09 -5.03 9.46
C THR A 311 -15.53 -3.61 9.58
N PRO A 312 -14.85 -3.21 10.67
CA PRO A 312 -14.28 -1.88 10.76
C PRO A 312 -13.13 -1.60 9.77
N ILE A 313 -12.44 -2.63 9.25
CA ILE A 313 -11.37 -2.46 8.26
C ILE A 313 -11.94 -2.02 6.91
N ASN A 314 -13.07 -2.60 6.50
CA ASN A 314 -13.75 -2.31 5.23
C ASN A 314 -12.77 -2.35 4.04
N ASP A 315 -11.84 -3.30 4.02
CA ASP A 315 -10.77 -3.50 3.03
C ASP A 315 -9.82 -2.34 2.72
N PHE A 316 -10.00 -1.15 3.27
CA PHE A 316 -9.13 -0.03 2.95
C PHE A 316 -7.77 -0.19 3.63
N LEU A 317 -6.70 -0.04 2.84
CA LEU A 317 -5.33 0.03 3.33
C LEU A 317 -4.67 1.33 2.84
N CYS A 318 -4.27 2.14 3.81
CA CYS A 318 -3.49 3.36 3.57
C CYS A 318 -1.99 3.02 3.64
N CYS A 319 -1.20 3.51 2.68
CA CYS A 319 0.25 3.40 2.70
C CYS A 319 0.92 4.77 2.46
N SER A 320 2.25 4.85 2.61
CA SER A 320 2.99 6.11 2.48
C SER A 320 4.34 5.97 1.76
N SER A 321 4.29 5.60 0.48
CA SER A 321 5.43 5.55 -0.46
C SER A 321 5.53 6.77 -1.37
N VAL A 322 6.59 6.83 -2.18
CA VAL A 322 6.73 7.82 -3.27
C VAL A 322 5.79 7.58 -4.46
N ILE A 323 4.98 6.52 -4.45
CA ILE A 323 4.01 6.25 -5.50
C ILE A 323 2.61 6.49 -4.95
N GLY A 324 2.09 7.70 -5.13
CA GLY A 324 0.82 8.13 -4.54
C GLY A 324 -0.38 7.27 -4.90
N SER A 325 -0.40 6.65 -6.08
CA SER A 325 -1.48 5.74 -6.48
C SER A 325 -1.38 4.36 -5.81
N LEU A 326 -0.19 3.97 -5.33
CA LEU A 326 0.00 2.74 -4.54
C LEU A 326 -0.13 2.99 -3.03
N ASN A 327 -0.45 4.22 -2.63
CA ASN A 327 -0.78 4.58 -1.26
C ASN A 327 -2.26 4.38 -0.94
N ILE A 328 -3.08 4.12 -1.97
CA ILE A 328 -4.51 3.80 -1.87
C ILE A 328 -4.70 2.35 -2.31
N LEU A 329 -4.65 1.41 -1.35
CA LEU A 329 -4.78 -0.02 -1.62
C LEU A 329 -6.04 -0.60 -0.99
N ASP A 330 -6.46 -1.76 -1.50
CA ASP A 330 -7.48 -2.59 -0.87
C ASP A 330 -6.95 -4.01 -0.58
N LEU A 331 -7.47 -4.64 0.47
CA LEU A 331 -7.01 -5.96 0.92
C LEU A 331 -7.18 -7.08 -0.12
N PRO A 332 -8.29 -7.17 -0.88
CA PRO A 332 -8.41 -8.10 -2.01
C PRO A 332 -7.30 -7.94 -3.06
N TRP A 333 -6.97 -6.70 -3.43
CA TRP A 333 -5.86 -6.44 -4.35
C TRP A 333 -4.53 -6.90 -3.76
N CYS A 334 -4.25 -6.59 -2.49
CA CYS A 334 -3.03 -7.01 -1.80
C CYS A 334 -2.90 -8.53 -1.76
N ALA A 335 -3.97 -9.23 -1.39
CA ALA A 335 -4.00 -10.68 -1.34
C ALA A 335 -3.75 -11.31 -2.72
N SER A 336 -4.37 -10.76 -3.76
CA SER A 336 -4.15 -11.18 -5.15
C SER A 336 -2.70 -10.96 -5.59
N TYR A 337 -2.13 -9.80 -5.24
CA TYR A 337 -0.74 -9.46 -5.54
C TYR A 337 0.25 -10.44 -4.90
N ILE A 338 0.03 -10.78 -3.63
CA ILE A 338 0.84 -11.74 -2.87
C ILE A 338 0.67 -13.16 -3.44
N ALA A 339 -0.57 -13.64 -3.57
CA ALA A 339 -0.86 -15.00 -4.02
C ALA A 339 -0.35 -15.27 -5.45
N ARG A 340 -0.38 -14.26 -6.33
CA ARG A 340 0.21 -14.31 -7.67
C ARG A 340 1.69 -14.72 -7.62
N PHE A 341 2.46 -14.20 -6.66
CA PHE A 341 3.86 -14.60 -6.51
C PHE A 341 4.01 -16.02 -5.96
N GLY A 342 3.13 -16.45 -5.05
CA GLY A 342 3.12 -17.84 -4.58
C GLY A 342 3.00 -18.85 -5.72
N TYR A 343 2.04 -18.64 -6.64
CA TYR A 343 1.89 -19.48 -7.83
C TYR A 343 3.10 -19.41 -8.78
N LYS A 344 3.63 -18.21 -9.04
CA LYS A 344 4.82 -18.02 -9.89
C LYS A 344 6.06 -18.72 -9.34
N ILE A 345 6.31 -18.58 -8.03
CA ILE A 345 7.44 -19.21 -7.33
C ILE A 345 7.29 -20.74 -7.34
N ALA A 346 6.07 -21.24 -7.14
CA ALA A 346 5.77 -22.66 -7.21
C ALA A 346 5.92 -23.27 -8.61
N GLY A 347 5.86 -22.44 -9.66
CA GLY A 347 5.76 -22.91 -11.05
C GLY A 347 4.45 -23.63 -11.36
N VAL A 348 3.38 -23.27 -10.64
CA VAL A 348 2.05 -23.89 -10.75
C VAL A 348 1.06 -22.86 -11.31
N GLN A 349 0.20 -23.27 -12.24
CA GLN A 349 -0.88 -22.41 -12.73
C GLN A 349 -1.95 -22.23 -11.65
N PRO A 350 -2.45 -21.00 -11.44
CA PRO A 350 -3.59 -20.80 -10.56
C PRO A 350 -4.83 -21.58 -11.03
N PRO A 351 -5.74 -21.98 -10.12
CA PRO A 351 -7.05 -22.49 -10.48
C PRO A 351 -7.83 -21.50 -11.34
N ASP A 352 -8.65 -22.00 -12.28
CA ASP A 352 -9.42 -21.20 -13.24
C ASP A 352 -10.21 -20.05 -12.58
N GLN A 353 -10.80 -20.30 -11.40
CA GLN A 353 -11.57 -19.31 -10.64
C GLN A 353 -10.76 -18.09 -10.19
N TRP A 354 -9.43 -18.24 -10.04
CA TRP A 354 -8.52 -17.18 -9.57
C TRP A 354 -7.60 -16.66 -10.68
N GLU A 355 -7.49 -17.36 -11.82
CA GLU A 355 -6.53 -17.02 -12.86
C GLU A 355 -6.66 -15.57 -13.34
N ALA A 356 -7.88 -15.14 -13.67
CA ALA A 356 -8.16 -13.78 -14.14
C ALA A 356 -7.90 -12.70 -13.07
N VAL A 357 -8.15 -13.00 -11.80
CA VAL A 357 -7.89 -12.08 -10.69
C VAL A 357 -6.38 -11.92 -10.50
N LEU A 358 -5.64 -13.03 -10.46
CA LEU A 358 -4.21 -13.05 -10.18
C LEU A 358 -3.35 -12.56 -11.36
N ASN A 359 -3.81 -12.71 -12.60
CA ASN A 359 -3.11 -12.17 -13.77
C ASN A 359 -3.46 -10.69 -14.06
N GLY A 360 -4.46 -10.14 -13.35
CA GLY A 360 -4.91 -8.75 -13.50
C GLY A 360 -5.80 -8.50 -14.73
N SER A 361 -6.41 -9.53 -15.31
CA SER A 361 -7.40 -9.40 -16.40
C SER A 361 -8.85 -9.30 -15.91
N SER A 362 -9.10 -9.59 -14.64
CA SER A 362 -10.39 -9.38 -13.98
C SER A 362 -10.72 -7.89 -13.83
N PRO A 363 -12.01 -7.50 -13.75
CA PRO A 363 -12.41 -6.20 -13.23
C PRO A 363 -11.74 -5.86 -11.90
N ARG A 364 -11.56 -4.56 -11.64
CA ARG A 364 -10.81 -4.09 -10.46
C ARG A 364 -11.55 -4.47 -9.17
N PHE A 365 -12.88 -4.37 -9.20
CA PHE A 365 -13.74 -4.69 -8.08
C PHE A 365 -14.67 -5.84 -8.49
N HIS A 366 -14.24 -7.05 -8.14
CA HIS A 366 -14.85 -8.32 -8.56
C HIS A 366 -15.54 -9.05 -7.38
N PHE A 367 -15.30 -8.65 -6.13
CA PHE A 367 -15.99 -9.15 -4.93
C PHE A 367 -15.89 -10.67 -4.62
N GLU A 368 -15.05 -11.42 -5.34
CA GLU A 368 -14.89 -12.87 -5.13
C GLU A 368 -14.33 -13.26 -3.77
N TYR A 369 -13.58 -12.38 -3.09
CA TYR A 369 -13.09 -12.65 -1.75
C TYR A 369 -14.23 -12.60 -0.72
N PRO A 370 -14.48 -13.66 0.07
CA PRO A 370 -15.61 -13.68 0.99
C PRO A 370 -15.57 -12.53 2.01
N GLY A 371 -16.66 -11.77 2.09
CA GLY A 371 -16.78 -10.61 2.97
C GLY A 371 -16.14 -9.32 2.44
N SER A 372 -15.46 -9.35 1.29
CA SER A 372 -14.84 -8.17 0.69
C SER A 372 -15.87 -7.15 0.23
N THR A 373 -15.63 -5.89 0.56
CA THR A 373 -16.35 -4.72 0.06
C THR A 373 -15.49 -3.87 -0.87
N HIS A 374 -14.20 -4.17 -1.04
CA HIS A 374 -13.23 -3.33 -1.74
C HIS A 374 -13.31 -1.85 -1.32
N ALA A 375 -13.51 -1.59 -0.02
CA ALA A 375 -13.61 -0.24 0.54
C ALA A 375 -14.73 0.64 -0.04
N PHE A 376 -15.78 0.04 -0.62
CA PHE A 376 -16.94 0.79 -1.06
C PHE A 376 -17.68 1.44 0.12
N ARG A 377 -18.24 2.61 -0.17
CA ARG A 377 -18.93 3.51 0.76
C ARG A 377 -20.27 3.91 0.17
N THR A 378 -21.09 4.52 1.01
CA THR A 378 -22.41 5.01 0.62
C THR A 378 -22.60 6.48 0.99
N ASP A 379 -23.46 7.17 0.25
CA ASP A 379 -23.91 8.54 0.52
C ASP A 379 -25.28 8.78 -0.14
N HIS A 380 -25.96 9.88 0.18
CA HIS A 380 -27.23 10.26 -0.46
C HIS A 380 -27.44 11.78 -0.46
N ASP A 381 -28.28 12.27 -1.37
CA ASP A 381 -28.73 13.68 -1.38
C ASP A 381 -30.11 13.90 -0.72
N ASP A 382 -30.74 12.83 -0.20
CA ASP A 382 -31.99 12.93 0.55
C ASP A 382 -31.77 13.83 1.80
N PRO A 383 -32.50 14.94 1.95
CA PRO A 383 -32.35 15.82 3.10
C PRO A 383 -32.77 15.17 4.43
N SER A 384 -33.39 13.98 4.39
CA SER A 384 -33.68 13.20 5.59
C SER A 384 -32.39 12.64 6.21
N ARG A 385 -32.07 13.07 7.44
CA ARG A 385 -30.85 12.64 8.15
C ARG A 385 -30.89 11.21 8.71
N ASN A 386 -31.91 10.42 8.36
CA ASN A 386 -32.21 9.13 8.98
C ASN A 386 -32.19 7.98 7.97
N VAL A 387 -31.41 8.10 6.88
CA VAL A 387 -31.18 6.98 5.95
C VAL A 387 -30.00 6.17 6.48
N THR A 388 -30.24 4.89 6.74
CA THR A 388 -29.21 3.92 7.06
C THR A 388 -28.84 3.18 5.79
N ALA A 389 -27.56 3.15 5.46
CA ALA A 389 -27.04 2.44 4.30
C ALA A 389 -26.06 1.34 4.73
N ARG A 390 -26.00 0.27 3.95
CA ARG A 390 -25.06 -0.83 4.16
C ARG A 390 -24.56 -1.38 2.84
N VAL A 391 -23.29 -1.75 2.81
CA VAL A 391 -22.71 -2.60 1.76
C VAL A 391 -22.29 -3.93 2.39
N GLU A 392 -22.48 -5.02 1.67
CA GLU A 392 -22.02 -6.35 2.07
C GLU A 392 -21.70 -7.20 0.85
N ASN A 393 -20.67 -8.03 0.96
CA ASN A 393 -20.40 -9.09 0.01
C ASN A 393 -21.54 -10.12 0.01
N SER A 394 -21.99 -10.58 -1.16
CA SER A 394 -23.15 -11.48 -1.25
C SER A 394 -23.01 -12.51 -2.35
N GLU A 395 -23.42 -13.74 -2.04
CA GLU A 395 -23.57 -14.86 -2.99
C GLU A 395 -25.00 -14.91 -3.60
N ALA A 396 -25.88 -13.98 -3.24
CA ALA A 396 -27.29 -14.02 -3.68
C ALA A 396 -27.45 -13.74 -5.18
N GLU A 397 -26.58 -12.88 -5.71
CA GLU A 397 -26.55 -12.47 -7.11
C GLU A 397 -25.08 -12.26 -7.50
N ALA A 398 -24.72 -12.64 -8.72
CA ALA A 398 -23.40 -12.38 -9.30
C ALA A 398 -23.57 -12.19 -10.81
N TYR A 399 -22.78 -11.29 -11.41
CA TYR A 399 -22.70 -11.17 -12.87
C TYR A 399 -21.55 -12.03 -13.38
N SER A 400 -20.36 -11.86 -12.80
CA SER A 400 -19.22 -12.75 -12.98
C SER A 400 -18.91 -13.47 -11.67
N GLY A 401 -18.17 -14.58 -11.73
CA GLY A 401 -17.78 -15.32 -10.52
C GLY A 401 -18.97 -15.83 -9.70
N GLU A 402 -18.82 -15.76 -8.38
CA GLU A 402 -19.79 -16.28 -7.40
C GLU A 402 -20.39 -15.20 -6.50
N ARG A 403 -19.82 -13.98 -6.48
CA ARG A 403 -20.20 -12.94 -5.51
C ARG A 403 -20.33 -11.57 -6.16
N SER A 404 -21.13 -10.72 -5.52
CA SER A 404 -21.21 -9.29 -5.87
C SER A 404 -21.37 -8.44 -4.62
N LEU A 405 -21.27 -7.11 -4.77
CA LEU A 405 -21.56 -6.17 -3.71
C LEU A 405 -23.05 -5.92 -3.61
N LYS A 406 -23.67 -6.35 -2.53
CA LYS A 406 -25.03 -5.97 -2.18
C LYS A 406 -25.04 -4.63 -1.46
N VAL A 407 -25.90 -3.74 -1.91
CA VAL A 407 -26.09 -2.39 -1.38
C VAL A 407 -27.51 -2.27 -0.87
N MET A 408 -27.69 -1.71 0.32
CA MET A 408 -28.99 -1.49 0.93
C MET A 408 -29.12 -0.06 1.45
N PHE A 409 -30.26 0.58 1.19
CA PHE A 409 -30.69 1.82 1.82
C PHE A 409 -32.06 1.58 2.47
N ASP A 410 -32.16 1.81 3.78
CA ASP A 410 -33.35 1.43 4.56
C ASP A 410 -34.61 2.19 4.15
N ARG A 411 -34.45 3.43 3.71
CA ARG A 411 -35.49 4.37 3.29
C ARG A 411 -35.04 5.10 2.04
N VAL A 412 -35.87 5.06 1.01
CA VAL A 412 -35.62 5.81 -0.22
C VAL A 412 -36.85 6.58 -0.72
N ARG A 413 -36.61 7.77 -1.26
CA ARG A 413 -37.63 8.68 -1.78
C ARG A 413 -37.42 8.94 -3.26
N GLY A 414 -38.54 9.16 -3.96
CA GLY A 414 -38.53 9.41 -5.40
C GLY A 414 -37.73 10.66 -5.75
N GLY A 415 -36.84 10.54 -6.73
CA GLY A 415 -36.08 11.66 -7.30
C GLY A 415 -34.80 12.08 -6.57
N TYR A 416 -34.46 11.44 -5.44
CA TYR A 416 -33.18 11.63 -4.76
C TYR A 416 -32.14 10.59 -5.23
N GLY A 417 -30.88 10.96 -5.21
CA GLY A 417 -29.73 10.11 -5.50
C GLY A 417 -29.23 9.39 -4.26
N TYR A 418 -29.17 8.07 -4.34
CA TYR A 418 -28.54 7.18 -3.35
C TYR A 418 -27.30 6.57 -3.99
N ARG A 419 -26.13 6.76 -3.40
CA ARG A 419 -24.85 6.49 -4.04
C ARG A 419 -24.08 5.40 -3.34
N VAL A 420 -23.45 4.54 -4.13
CA VAL A 420 -22.41 3.60 -3.69
C VAL A 420 -21.15 3.90 -4.50
N TYR A 421 -20.01 4.06 -3.83
CA TYR A 421 -18.80 4.55 -4.47
C TYR A 421 -17.53 4.00 -3.86
N HIS A 422 -16.50 3.97 -4.69
CA HIS A 422 -15.12 3.80 -4.27
C HIS A 422 -14.45 5.17 -4.21
N GLN A 423 -13.69 5.42 -3.14
CA GLN A 423 -12.96 6.67 -2.95
C GLN A 423 -11.63 6.58 -3.71
N THR A 424 -11.41 7.49 -4.67
CA THR A 424 -10.27 7.46 -5.60
C THR A 424 -9.16 8.42 -5.19
N TYR A 425 -9.40 9.30 -4.22
CA TYR A 425 -8.40 10.18 -3.61
C TYR A 425 -8.77 10.44 -2.14
N TYR A 426 -7.76 10.61 -1.29
CA TYR A 426 -7.92 10.87 0.14
C TYR A 426 -7.13 12.11 0.54
N GLY A 427 -7.65 12.87 1.49
CA GLY A 427 -6.98 14.03 2.07
C GLY A 427 -7.11 14.08 3.60
N PRO A 428 -6.62 15.17 4.24
CA PRO A 428 -6.56 15.27 5.70
C PRO A 428 -7.89 15.02 6.43
N SER A 429 -9.03 15.40 5.83
CA SER A 429 -10.35 15.23 6.44
C SER A 429 -10.81 13.77 6.56
N ASP A 430 -10.19 12.87 5.80
CA ASP A 430 -10.54 11.45 5.73
C ASP A 430 -9.91 10.64 6.86
N PHE A 431 -8.94 11.18 7.60
CA PHE A 431 -8.20 10.47 8.63
C PHE A 431 -8.38 11.11 10.02
N ASN A 432 -8.04 10.35 11.06
CA ASN A 432 -8.00 10.82 12.44
C ASN A 432 -6.59 11.30 12.84
N ASP A 433 -5.56 10.76 12.20
CA ASP A 433 -4.15 11.06 12.38
C ASP A 433 -3.45 11.10 11.01
N SER A 434 -2.13 11.32 11.02
CA SER A 434 -1.30 11.34 9.82
C SER A 434 -0.04 10.51 10.05
N ARG A 435 -0.17 9.35 10.70
CA ARG A 435 0.97 8.50 11.04
C ARG A 435 1.71 8.11 9.77
N TYR A 436 3.04 8.17 9.82
CA TYR A 436 3.93 7.96 8.70
C TYR A 436 3.58 8.77 7.45
N ASP A 437 3.07 9.99 7.64
CA ASP A 437 2.90 11.03 6.62
C ASP A 437 2.38 10.53 5.26
N PRO A 438 1.13 10.04 5.18
CA PRO A 438 0.57 9.56 3.93
C PRO A 438 0.32 10.72 2.96
N ALA A 439 0.66 10.48 1.70
CA ALA A 439 0.43 11.40 0.59
C ALA A 439 -0.10 10.61 -0.61
N PHE A 440 -0.93 11.22 -1.46
CA PHE A 440 -1.71 10.47 -2.44
C PHE A 440 -1.67 11.06 -3.83
N SER A 441 -1.87 10.19 -4.82
CA SER A 441 -2.24 10.56 -6.18
C SER A 441 -3.53 9.82 -6.53
N PRO A 442 -4.48 10.44 -7.27
CA PRO A 442 -5.74 9.79 -7.60
C PRO A 442 -5.56 8.43 -8.29
N LEU A 443 -6.52 7.53 -8.10
CA LEU A 443 -6.61 6.25 -8.83
C LEU A 443 -7.35 6.36 -10.18
N LEU A 444 -8.00 7.48 -10.42
CA LEU A 444 -8.83 7.73 -11.59
C LEU A 444 -8.71 9.20 -11.98
N TYR A 445 -8.60 9.47 -13.28
CA TYR A 445 -8.33 10.80 -13.83
C TYR A 445 -9.33 11.18 -14.91
N PRO A 446 -9.51 12.49 -15.20
CA PRO A 446 -10.30 12.93 -16.34
C PRO A 446 -9.82 12.32 -17.66
N GLY A 447 -10.73 12.12 -18.61
CA GLY A 447 -10.46 11.43 -19.88
C GLY A 447 -10.47 9.89 -19.81
N GLN A 448 -10.42 9.31 -18.62
CA GLN A 448 -10.55 7.86 -18.44
C GLN A 448 -12.02 7.42 -18.44
N LYS A 449 -12.26 6.11 -18.39
CA LYS A 449 -13.58 5.49 -18.38
C LYS A 449 -13.81 4.74 -17.07
N VAL A 450 -15.04 4.81 -16.58
CA VAL A 450 -15.54 4.00 -15.46
C VAL A 450 -16.75 3.18 -15.90
N GLU A 451 -16.81 1.92 -15.51
CA GLU A 451 -17.93 1.03 -15.82
C GLU A 451 -18.23 0.05 -14.70
N ALA A 452 -19.46 -0.45 -14.64
CA ALA A 452 -19.92 -1.44 -13.67
C ALA A 452 -21.13 -2.23 -14.20
N ARG A 453 -21.37 -3.42 -13.62
CA ARG A 453 -22.60 -4.20 -13.76
C ARG A 453 -23.49 -3.92 -12.56
N VAL A 454 -24.77 -3.69 -12.82
CA VAL A 454 -25.76 -3.39 -11.77
C VAL A 454 -27.01 -4.24 -11.93
N LYS A 455 -27.62 -4.63 -10.82
CA LYS A 455 -28.90 -5.34 -10.82
C LYS A 455 -29.81 -4.87 -9.71
N LEU A 456 -31.08 -4.66 -10.06
CA LEU A 456 -32.16 -4.48 -9.11
C LEU A 456 -32.92 -5.82 -8.98
N PRO A 457 -33.00 -6.44 -7.79
CA PRO A 457 -33.88 -7.59 -7.57
C PRO A 457 -35.36 -7.19 -7.71
N ASP A 458 -36.28 -8.14 -7.85
CA ASP A 458 -37.71 -7.90 -8.11
C ASP A 458 -38.43 -7.20 -6.93
N THR A 459 -38.15 -5.90 -6.77
CA THR A 459 -38.54 -5.04 -5.65
C THR A 459 -38.71 -3.60 -6.12
N GLY A 460 -39.74 -2.92 -5.59
CA GLY A 460 -39.95 -1.47 -5.72
C GLY A 460 -40.62 -0.97 -7.03
N PRO A 461 -41.11 0.28 -7.04
CA PRO A 461 -41.84 0.92 -8.14
C PRO A 461 -40.97 1.34 -9.36
N GLY A 462 -39.74 0.85 -9.47
CA GLY A 462 -38.79 1.16 -10.55
C GLY A 462 -37.67 2.13 -10.15
N LEU A 463 -36.52 1.96 -10.81
CA LEU A 463 -35.26 2.63 -10.49
C LEU A 463 -34.53 3.06 -11.76
N LYS A 464 -33.87 4.21 -11.72
CA LYS A 464 -32.82 4.57 -12.67
C LYS A 464 -31.46 4.45 -12.01
N ALA A 465 -30.45 4.10 -12.79
CA ALA A 465 -29.06 4.12 -12.34
C ALA A 465 -28.18 4.85 -13.35
N ARG A 466 -27.07 5.40 -12.86
CA ARG A 466 -26.02 6.01 -13.68
C ARG A 466 -24.68 5.96 -12.98
N MET A 467 -23.60 5.87 -13.76
CA MET A 467 -22.26 6.11 -13.21
C MET A 467 -22.11 7.58 -12.83
N PHE A 468 -21.27 7.84 -11.84
CA PHE A 468 -20.83 9.18 -11.49
C PHE A 468 -19.35 9.23 -11.11
N VAL A 469 -18.78 10.42 -11.22
CA VAL A 469 -17.53 10.78 -10.56
C VAL A 469 -17.68 12.11 -9.83
N LYS A 470 -16.95 12.30 -8.74
CA LYS A 470 -16.89 13.56 -7.98
C LYS A 470 -15.54 14.23 -8.18
N ASP A 471 -15.55 15.45 -8.71
CA ASP A 471 -14.39 16.34 -8.64
C ASP A 471 -14.38 17.04 -7.28
N GLY A 472 -13.40 16.70 -6.45
CA GLY A 472 -13.21 17.27 -5.13
C GLY A 472 -12.69 18.70 -5.12
N ASN A 473 -12.04 19.15 -6.21
CA ASN A 473 -11.55 20.53 -6.29
C ASN A 473 -12.69 21.53 -6.53
N GLN A 474 -13.71 21.13 -7.30
CA GLN A 474 -14.89 21.95 -7.58
C GLN A 474 -16.12 21.57 -6.74
N ASP A 475 -16.02 20.53 -5.89
CA ASP A 475 -17.14 19.90 -5.17
C ASP A 475 -18.32 19.60 -6.11
N ARG A 476 -18.02 19.00 -7.26
CA ARG A 476 -18.98 18.81 -8.36
C ARG A 476 -19.10 17.36 -8.78
N LEU A 477 -20.33 16.90 -8.92
CA LEU A 477 -20.65 15.59 -9.48
C LEU A 477 -20.84 15.67 -10.99
N TYR A 478 -20.23 14.72 -11.69
CA TYR A 478 -20.40 14.47 -13.11
C TYR A 478 -21.06 13.11 -13.28
N TYR A 479 -22.00 13.01 -14.21
CA TYR A 479 -22.83 11.83 -14.37
C TYR A 479 -22.75 11.29 -15.79
N GLY A 480 -22.77 9.97 -15.91
CA GLY A 480 -22.98 9.26 -17.17
C GLY A 480 -24.45 9.27 -17.60
N GLU A 481 -24.76 8.46 -18.60
CA GLU A 481 -26.13 8.24 -19.06
C GLU A 481 -27.01 7.65 -17.95
N SER A 482 -28.23 8.16 -17.83
CA SER A 482 -29.23 7.64 -16.89
C SER A 482 -30.07 6.56 -17.55
N VAL A 483 -29.96 5.34 -17.03
CA VAL A 483 -30.57 4.13 -17.59
C VAL A 483 -31.64 3.61 -16.63
N ASN A 484 -32.79 3.17 -17.15
CA ASN A 484 -33.77 2.44 -16.33
C ASN A 484 -33.21 1.06 -16.01
N VAL A 485 -33.34 0.59 -14.77
CA VAL A 485 -32.91 -0.74 -14.34
C VAL A 485 -34.15 -1.63 -14.17
N PRO A 486 -34.46 -2.52 -15.14
CA PRO A 486 -35.54 -3.48 -14.99
C PRO A 486 -35.24 -4.45 -13.84
N ALA A 487 -36.28 -4.86 -13.13
CA ALA A 487 -36.19 -5.89 -12.11
C ALA A 487 -35.63 -7.20 -12.70
N GLY A 488 -34.66 -7.81 -12.00
CA GLY A 488 -34.10 -9.11 -12.32
C GLY A 488 -33.01 -9.12 -13.39
N GLU A 489 -32.72 -7.98 -14.04
CA GLU A 489 -31.75 -7.89 -15.14
C GLU A 489 -30.44 -7.21 -14.71
N TRP A 490 -29.31 -7.76 -15.20
CA TRP A 490 -28.01 -7.11 -15.10
C TRP A 490 -27.84 -6.08 -16.21
N ILE A 491 -27.59 -4.83 -15.82
CA ILE A 491 -27.38 -3.70 -16.73
C ILE A 491 -25.92 -3.28 -16.68
N HIS A 492 -25.35 -2.97 -17.85
CA HIS A 492 -24.03 -2.38 -17.97
C HIS A 492 -24.15 -0.87 -17.90
N LEU A 493 -23.52 -0.26 -16.90
CA LEU A 493 -23.36 1.19 -16.84
C LEU A 493 -21.94 1.56 -17.25
N THR A 494 -21.82 2.65 -18.00
CA THR A 494 -20.53 3.17 -18.48
C THR A 494 -20.54 4.70 -18.45
N MET A 495 -19.38 5.28 -18.22
CA MET A 495 -19.15 6.72 -18.33
C MET A 495 -17.72 6.98 -18.79
N ASP A 496 -17.59 7.66 -19.93
CA ASP A 496 -16.36 8.36 -20.28
C ASP A 496 -16.30 9.64 -19.45
N ILE A 497 -15.27 9.76 -18.62
CA ILE A 497 -15.07 10.94 -17.78
C ILE A 497 -14.66 12.07 -18.72
N PRO A 498 -15.36 13.23 -18.67
CA PRO A 498 -15.00 14.35 -19.52
C PRO A 498 -13.54 14.78 -19.30
N VAL A 499 -12.94 15.41 -20.31
CA VAL A 499 -11.68 16.15 -20.12
C VAL A 499 -11.98 17.31 -19.17
N LEU A 500 -11.28 17.35 -18.04
CA LEU A 500 -11.46 18.36 -17.01
C LEU A 500 -10.10 18.95 -16.65
N ASP A 501 -10.06 20.26 -16.50
CA ASP A 501 -8.89 20.99 -16.00
C ASP A 501 -9.02 21.19 -14.49
N ASN A 502 -7.90 21.11 -13.78
CA ASN A 502 -7.79 21.32 -12.33
C ASN A 502 -8.67 20.38 -11.48
N ALA A 503 -9.09 19.25 -12.03
CA ALA A 503 -9.95 18.30 -11.34
C ALA A 503 -9.14 17.29 -10.53
N CYS A 504 -9.67 16.93 -9.36
CA CYS A 504 -9.20 15.81 -8.56
C CYS A 504 -10.39 14.86 -8.39
N ILE A 505 -10.37 13.71 -9.07
CA ILE A 505 -11.46 12.75 -8.95
C ILE A 505 -11.32 12.05 -7.59
N GLU A 506 -12.19 12.39 -6.65
CA GLU A 506 -12.18 11.84 -5.29
C GLU A 506 -13.09 10.65 -5.10
N GLN A 507 -14.11 10.51 -5.95
CA GLN A 507 -15.08 9.42 -5.86
C GLN A 507 -15.48 8.97 -7.26
N ALA A 508 -15.69 7.67 -7.41
CA ALA A 508 -16.31 7.08 -8.60
C ALA A 508 -17.27 5.98 -8.18
N GLY A 509 -18.46 5.94 -8.76
CA GLY A 509 -19.49 5.00 -8.31
C GLY A 509 -20.76 5.00 -9.12
N ILE A 510 -21.82 4.47 -8.50
CA ILE A 510 -23.16 4.34 -9.06
C ILE A 510 -24.11 5.20 -8.23
N GLU A 511 -24.95 5.96 -8.91
CA GLU A 511 -26.10 6.63 -8.30
C GLU A 511 -27.40 5.94 -8.71
N TRP A 512 -28.19 5.58 -7.70
CA TRP A 512 -29.52 5.00 -7.79
C TRP A 512 -30.57 6.08 -7.57
N ILE A 513 -31.53 6.20 -8.48
CA ILE A 513 -32.57 7.23 -8.47
C ILE A 513 -33.94 6.55 -8.50
N PRO A 514 -34.60 6.37 -7.34
CA PRO A 514 -35.96 5.84 -7.26
C PRO A 514 -36.95 6.69 -8.05
N LEU A 515 -37.85 6.05 -8.79
CA LEU A 515 -38.86 6.77 -9.59
C LEU A 515 -40.06 7.27 -8.77
N ALA A 516 -40.24 6.72 -7.58
CA ALA A 516 -41.26 7.09 -6.61
C ALA A 516 -40.74 6.79 -5.20
N ASP A 517 -41.51 7.16 -4.17
CA ASP A 517 -41.20 6.78 -2.79
C ASP A 517 -41.37 5.27 -2.60
N TRP A 518 -40.43 4.63 -1.90
CA TRP A 518 -40.51 3.20 -1.60
C TRP A 518 -40.99 3.01 -0.16
N GLN A 519 -41.86 2.02 0.05
CA GLN A 519 -42.21 1.59 1.42
C GLN A 519 -41.22 0.60 2.01
N GLU A 520 -40.48 -0.09 1.14
CA GLU A 520 -39.44 -1.06 1.49
C GLU A 520 -38.06 -0.46 1.26
N SER A 521 -37.04 -1.13 1.79
CA SER A 521 -35.64 -0.76 1.58
C SER A 521 -35.24 -0.96 0.11
N LEU A 522 -34.41 -0.07 -0.41
CA LEU A 522 -33.75 -0.27 -1.70
C LEU A 522 -32.64 -1.30 -1.50
N ILE A 523 -32.70 -2.41 -2.22
CA ILE A 523 -31.62 -3.39 -2.32
C ILE A 523 -31.18 -3.44 -3.77
N ALA A 524 -29.87 -3.34 -4.03
CA ALA A 524 -29.29 -3.46 -5.36
C ALA A 524 -27.95 -4.19 -5.30
N TYR A 525 -27.50 -4.71 -6.43
CA TYR A 525 -26.22 -5.41 -6.56
C TYR A 525 -25.31 -4.69 -7.55
N VAL A 526 -24.03 -4.62 -7.22
CA VAL A 526 -22.96 -4.05 -8.04
C VAL A 526 -21.89 -5.10 -8.23
N ASP A 527 -21.44 -5.27 -9.46
CA ASP A 527 -20.40 -6.23 -9.81
C ASP A 527 -19.51 -5.67 -10.93
N ASP A 528 -18.35 -6.29 -11.15
CA ASP A 528 -17.43 -6.00 -12.25
C ASP A 528 -17.11 -4.50 -12.45
N MET A 529 -16.92 -3.73 -11.38
CA MET A 529 -16.56 -2.32 -11.53
C MET A 529 -15.09 -2.18 -11.92
N HIS A 530 -14.81 -1.36 -12.93
CA HIS A 530 -13.46 -1.23 -13.51
C HIS A 530 -13.16 0.18 -14.02
N TYR A 531 -11.87 0.53 -14.00
CA TYR A 531 -11.32 1.78 -14.52
C TYR A 531 -10.44 1.48 -15.73
N SER A 532 -10.63 2.19 -16.83
CA SER A 532 -9.85 1.98 -18.05
C SER A 532 -9.63 3.27 -18.82
N GLY A 533 -8.90 3.19 -19.94
CA GLY A 533 -8.58 4.35 -20.77
C GLY A 533 -7.37 5.15 -20.29
N SER A 534 -7.03 6.17 -21.08
CA SER A 534 -5.86 7.02 -20.84
C SER A 534 -6.27 8.36 -20.24
N PRO A 535 -5.47 8.94 -19.34
CA PRO A 535 -5.74 10.25 -18.77
C PRO A 535 -5.72 11.33 -19.87
N HIS A 536 -6.61 12.32 -19.73
CA HIS A 536 -6.62 13.53 -20.54
C HIS A 536 -7.10 14.70 -19.66
N TYR A 537 -6.14 15.44 -19.11
CA TYR A 537 -6.40 16.52 -18.16
C TYR A 537 -5.23 17.50 -18.08
N SER A 538 -5.46 18.64 -17.45
CA SER A 538 -4.42 19.60 -17.11
C SER A 538 -4.57 20.13 -15.70
N ILE A 539 -3.46 20.55 -15.08
CA ILE A 539 -3.43 21.23 -13.79
C ILE A 539 -2.64 22.53 -13.95
N ASP A 540 -3.24 23.63 -13.51
CA ASP A 540 -2.63 24.93 -13.28
C ASP A 540 -2.35 25.06 -11.78
N PHE A 541 -1.06 25.12 -11.40
CA PHE A 541 -0.67 25.20 -9.99
C PHE A 541 -1.12 26.50 -9.31
N SER A 542 -1.60 27.50 -10.06
CA SER A 542 -2.24 28.68 -9.49
C SER A 542 -3.61 28.36 -8.87
N GLN A 543 -4.20 27.22 -9.20
CA GLN A 543 -5.50 26.75 -8.69
C GLN A 543 -5.33 25.59 -7.69
N GLU A 544 -4.12 25.03 -7.57
CA GLU A 544 -3.83 23.95 -6.62
C GLU A 544 -3.63 24.50 -5.20
N ARG A 545 -3.65 23.61 -4.22
CA ARG A 545 -3.54 23.97 -2.79
C ARG A 545 -2.60 23.03 -2.05
N LEU A 546 -2.08 23.54 -0.93
CA LEU A 546 -1.40 22.72 0.06
C LEU A 546 -2.43 22.01 0.95
N GLU A 547 -2.19 20.74 1.21
CA GLU A 547 -2.93 19.94 2.18
C GLU A 547 -2.19 19.97 3.51
N MET A 548 -2.82 20.59 4.51
CA MET A 548 -2.27 20.66 5.87
C MET A 548 -2.80 19.49 6.68
N TRP A 549 -1.97 18.47 6.88
CA TRP A 549 -2.29 17.31 7.73
C TRP A 549 -2.08 17.65 9.20
N ASN A 550 -0.93 18.25 9.50
CA ASN A 550 -0.57 18.78 10.80
C ASN A 550 0.49 19.90 10.62
N PRO A 551 0.97 20.58 11.68
CA PRO A 551 1.92 21.68 11.53
C PRO A 551 3.27 21.35 10.87
N ILE A 552 3.65 20.08 10.79
CA ILE A 552 4.93 19.60 10.23
C ILE A 552 4.77 18.70 8.99
N HIS A 553 3.55 18.25 8.68
CA HIS A 553 3.22 17.48 7.48
C HIS A 553 2.28 18.29 6.58
N VAL A 554 2.84 18.79 5.48
CA VAL A 554 2.15 19.62 4.49
C VAL A 554 2.54 19.16 3.11
N GLU A 555 1.55 18.81 2.30
CA GLU A 555 1.76 18.25 0.97
C GLU A 555 1.17 19.14 -0.11
N VAL A 556 1.75 19.11 -1.31
CA VAL A 556 1.05 19.62 -2.49
C VAL A 556 0.00 18.59 -2.88
N ARG A 557 -1.27 19.01 -2.95
CA ARG A 557 -2.38 18.12 -3.28
C ARG A 557 -2.10 17.29 -4.55
N GLN A 558 -2.53 16.02 -4.54
CA GLN A 558 -2.33 15.02 -5.61
C GLN A 558 -0.87 14.63 -5.86
N CYS A 559 0.08 15.16 -5.10
CA CYS A 559 1.50 14.89 -5.26
C CYS A 559 2.05 14.06 -4.10
N THR A 560 3.11 13.34 -4.41
CA THR A 560 4.05 12.74 -3.45
C THR A 560 5.44 13.22 -3.80
N TYR A 561 6.43 13.04 -2.93
CA TYR A 561 7.81 13.39 -3.28
C TYR A 561 8.80 12.38 -2.70
N LEU A 562 9.94 12.25 -3.39
CA LEU A 562 11.08 11.47 -2.90
C LEU A 562 11.89 12.31 -1.93
N ARG A 563 12.25 13.54 -2.33
CA ARG A 563 13.08 14.45 -1.55
C ARG A 563 13.07 15.86 -2.13
N GLY A 564 13.65 16.78 -1.36
CA GLY A 564 13.73 18.19 -1.70
C GLY A 564 12.64 18.99 -1.02
N HIS A 565 12.65 20.31 -1.25
CA HIS A 565 11.62 21.21 -0.75
C HIS A 565 10.61 21.50 -1.85
N TRP A 566 9.39 21.03 -1.66
CA TRP A 566 8.28 21.17 -2.60
C TRP A 566 7.16 21.99 -1.95
N THR A 567 6.74 23.04 -2.63
CA THR A 567 5.67 23.93 -2.14
C THR A 567 5.01 24.68 -3.30
N LEU A 568 3.97 25.46 -3.01
CA LEU A 568 3.38 26.40 -3.96
C LEU A 568 3.96 27.80 -3.73
N ASP A 569 4.61 28.36 -4.75
CA ASP A 569 5.16 29.72 -4.75
C ASP A 569 4.58 30.54 -5.91
N ASN A 570 3.85 31.61 -5.60
CA ASN A 570 3.26 32.53 -6.58
C ASN A 570 2.47 31.84 -7.71
N GLY A 571 1.70 30.80 -7.35
CA GLY A 571 0.87 30.05 -8.29
C GLY A 571 1.64 29.04 -9.16
N ALA A 572 2.82 28.61 -8.73
CA ALA A 572 3.59 27.55 -9.35
C ALA A 572 4.03 26.52 -8.30
N LEU A 573 4.18 25.27 -8.72
CA LEU A 573 4.92 24.28 -7.94
C LEU A 573 6.40 24.68 -7.92
N SER A 574 6.93 25.01 -6.76
CA SER A 574 8.36 25.29 -6.57
C SER A 574 9.04 24.05 -6.01
N GLY A 575 9.96 23.49 -6.81
CA GLY A 575 10.86 22.42 -6.39
C GLY A 575 12.26 22.96 -6.21
N SER A 576 12.92 22.57 -5.13
CA SER A 576 14.35 22.85 -4.93
C SER A 576 15.05 21.73 -4.18
N GLY A 577 16.32 21.52 -4.50
CA GLY A 577 17.19 20.54 -3.87
C GLY A 577 18.63 21.01 -3.85
N SER A 578 19.44 20.39 -3.01
CA SER A 578 20.87 20.66 -2.94
C SER A 578 21.65 19.71 -3.85
N GLN A 579 22.26 18.65 -3.30
CA GLN A 579 23.18 17.78 -4.02
C GLN A 579 22.47 16.60 -4.71
N LEU A 580 21.51 15.97 -4.02
CA LEU A 580 20.77 14.83 -4.56
C LEU A 580 19.57 15.31 -5.41
N PRO A 581 19.09 14.51 -6.38
CA PRO A 581 17.92 14.86 -7.17
C PRO A 581 16.70 15.14 -6.27
N ALA A 582 16.12 16.33 -6.35
CA ALA A 582 14.84 16.62 -5.74
C ALA A 582 13.74 16.23 -6.72
N GLU A 583 12.81 15.38 -6.30
CA GLU A 583 11.80 14.79 -7.17
C GLU A 583 10.43 14.75 -6.50
N CYS A 584 9.39 15.12 -7.26
CA CYS A 584 7.98 15.14 -6.88
C CYS A 584 7.16 14.47 -7.97
N TYR A 585 6.14 13.71 -7.60
CA TYR A 585 5.43 12.80 -8.50
C TYR A 585 3.91 12.91 -8.36
N THR A 586 3.21 12.59 -9.45
CA THR A 586 1.75 12.40 -9.48
C THR A 586 1.37 11.51 -10.66
N GLY A 587 0.15 10.96 -10.66
CA GLY A 587 -0.33 10.03 -11.68
C GLY A 587 -0.46 8.59 -11.19
N ASP A 588 -0.91 7.71 -12.07
CA ASP A 588 -1.05 6.27 -11.77
C ASP A 588 0.20 5.49 -12.20
N TYR A 589 0.69 4.63 -11.31
CA TYR A 589 1.80 3.71 -11.56
C TYR A 589 1.63 2.82 -12.81
N ALA A 590 0.39 2.51 -13.20
CA ALA A 590 0.03 1.64 -14.31
C ALA A 590 -0.09 2.36 -15.66
N TRP A 591 0.05 3.68 -15.72
CA TRP A 591 -0.01 4.41 -16.99
C TRP A 591 1.05 3.92 -17.97
N LYS A 592 0.59 3.50 -19.14
CA LYS A 592 1.44 3.07 -20.25
C LYS A 592 1.69 4.26 -21.16
N ASP A 593 1.04 4.33 -22.29
CA ASP A 593 1.39 5.28 -23.34
C ASP A 593 0.67 6.64 -23.17
N TYR A 594 1.43 7.73 -23.13
CA TYR A 594 0.91 9.09 -22.92
C TYR A 594 1.89 10.18 -23.37
N LYS A 595 1.35 11.39 -23.54
CA LYS A 595 2.12 12.64 -23.61
C LYS A 595 2.04 13.37 -22.29
N TYR A 596 3.15 13.95 -21.88
CA TYR A 596 3.26 14.78 -20.69
C TYR A 596 3.93 16.10 -21.06
N GLU A 597 3.20 17.21 -20.90
CA GLU A 597 3.68 18.57 -21.13
C GLU A 597 3.72 19.33 -19.80
N ALA A 598 4.79 20.09 -19.54
CA ALA A 598 4.81 21.07 -18.45
C ALA A 598 5.39 22.41 -18.90
N VAL A 599 4.91 23.48 -18.30
CA VAL A 599 5.51 24.81 -18.43
C VAL A 599 6.37 25.07 -17.20
N LEU A 600 7.68 25.17 -17.41
CA LEU A 600 8.67 25.35 -16.36
C LEU A 600 9.48 26.64 -16.55
N THR A 601 9.86 27.25 -15.43
CA THR A 601 10.71 28.43 -15.35
C THR A 601 11.96 28.06 -14.53
N PRO A 602 13.15 27.94 -15.15
CA PRO A 602 14.39 27.73 -14.42
C PRO A 602 14.73 28.99 -13.61
N VAL A 603 14.95 28.88 -12.30
CA VAL A 603 15.26 30.04 -11.44
C VAL A 603 16.75 30.13 -11.14
N VAL A 604 17.34 29.04 -10.65
CA VAL A 604 18.77 28.91 -10.37
C VAL A 604 19.18 27.46 -10.53
N GLY A 605 20.45 27.22 -10.85
CA GLY A 605 21.01 25.89 -11.06
C GLY A 605 21.14 25.54 -12.53
N GLU A 606 21.37 24.26 -12.79
CA GLU A 606 21.82 23.79 -14.10
C GLU A 606 20.88 22.75 -14.72
N GLU A 607 20.12 22.00 -13.92
CA GLU A 607 19.23 20.94 -14.41
C GLU A 607 17.78 21.15 -13.94
N HIS A 608 16.87 21.33 -14.90
CA HIS A 608 15.46 21.65 -14.70
C HIS A 608 14.61 20.69 -15.55
N LEU A 609 14.05 19.66 -14.91
CA LEU A 609 13.58 18.47 -15.59
C LEU A 609 12.11 18.17 -15.29
N ILE A 610 11.50 17.42 -16.20
CA ILE A 610 10.25 16.70 -16.01
C ILE A 610 10.48 15.21 -16.27
N GLN A 611 9.64 14.35 -15.71
CA GLN A 611 9.83 12.89 -15.73
C GLN A 611 8.61 12.16 -16.27
N VAL A 612 8.86 11.04 -16.93
CA VAL A 612 7.84 10.07 -17.37
C VAL A 612 8.28 8.66 -17.00
N ARG A 613 7.31 7.74 -16.97
CA ARG A 613 7.50 6.34 -16.58
C ARG A 613 8.19 6.21 -15.23
N VAL A 614 7.82 7.09 -14.29
CA VAL A 614 8.34 7.04 -12.93
C VAL A 614 7.78 5.80 -12.25
N GLN A 615 8.66 4.87 -11.90
CA GLN A 615 8.36 3.64 -11.16
C GLN A 615 8.84 3.71 -9.71
N GLY A 616 9.45 4.84 -9.32
CA GLY A 616 9.94 5.16 -7.99
C GLY A 616 11.16 6.07 -8.06
N GLY A 617 11.85 6.25 -6.93
CA GLY A 617 12.95 7.20 -6.78
C GLY A 617 14.20 6.90 -7.59
N ILE A 618 14.34 5.69 -8.12
CA ILE A 618 15.55 5.26 -8.84
C ILE A 618 15.27 4.65 -10.22
N ARG A 619 14.01 4.70 -10.69
CA ARG A 619 13.56 4.10 -11.95
C ARG A 619 12.62 5.05 -12.68
N SER A 620 13.14 5.74 -13.68
CA SER A 620 12.37 6.71 -14.49
C SER A 620 13.10 7.14 -15.75
N TYR A 621 12.44 7.91 -16.61
CA TYR A 621 13.11 8.79 -17.56
C TYR A 621 12.86 10.25 -17.19
N ALA A 622 13.87 11.11 -17.39
CA ALA A 622 13.76 12.54 -17.16
C ALA A 622 14.26 13.33 -18.37
N ALA A 623 13.59 14.40 -18.75
CA ALA A 623 14.09 15.30 -19.78
C ALA A 623 13.88 16.77 -19.41
N GLY A 624 14.75 17.63 -19.91
CA GLY A 624 14.62 19.06 -19.72
C GLY A 624 15.92 19.82 -19.93
N LEU A 625 15.93 21.04 -19.42
CA LEU A 625 17.03 21.98 -19.57
C LEU A 625 18.19 21.52 -18.70
N ALA A 626 19.39 21.47 -19.28
CA ALA A 626 20.61 21.03 -18.62
C ALA A 626 21.73 22.07 -18.80
N LYS A 627 22.83 21.87 -18.07
CA LYS A 627 24.06 22.68 -18.19
C LYS A 627 24.56 22.80 -19.63
N ASP A 628 25.44 23.77 -19.85
CA ASP A 628 26.09 24.00 -21.14
C ASP A 628 25.11 24.27 -22.30
N ASN A 629 23.93 24.84 -21.99
CA ASN A 629 22.86 25.12 -22.97
C ASN A 629 22.43 23.86 -23.74
N GLN A 630 22.09 22.79 -23.00
CA GLN A 630 21.63 21.54 -23.58
C GLN A 630 20.19 21.22 -23.19
N LEU A 631 19.50 20.52 -24.09
CA LEU A 631 18.33 19.71 -23.77
C LEU A 631 18.80 18.25 -23.67
N VAL A 632 18.53 17.59 -22.55
CA VAL A 632 19.01 16.23 -22.30
C VAL A 632 17.85 15.33 -21.89
N LEU A 633 17.84 14.11 -22.42
CA LEU A 633 17.02 12.99 -21.96
C LEU A 633 17.92 12.04 -21.16
N TYR A 634 17.48 11.69 -19.95
CA TYR A 634 18.14 10.78 -19.04
C TYR A 634 17.29 9.53 -18.79
N LYS A 635 17.96 8.40 -18.54
CA LYS A 635 17.39 7.23 -17.87
C LYS A 635 17.92 7.19 -16.44
N ASN A 636 17.05 7.04 -15.46
CA ASN A 636 17.39 6.73 -14.08
C ASN A 636 17.23 5.22 -13.89
N ASP A 637 18.35 4.53 -13.68
CA ASP A 637 18.40 3.10 -13.39
C ASP A 637 19.38 2.89 -12.25
N HIS A 638 18.94 3.22 -11.03
CA HIS A 638 19.80 3.36 -9.86
C HIS A 638 20.86 4.47 -10.00
N GLY A 639 20.51 5.51 -10.77
CA GLY A 639 21.38 6.63 -11.11
C GLY A 639 21.07 7.19 -12.50
N TYR A 640 21.15 8.52 -12.63
CA TYR A 640 20.87 9.20 -13.90
C TYR A 640 22.03 9.07 -14.90
N ARG A 641 21.73 8.56 -16.10
CA ARG A 641 22.62 8.58 -17.27
C ARG A 641 21.96 9.29 -18.45
N ALA A 642 22.69 10.15 -19.15
CA ALA A 642 22.21 10.76 -20.38
C ALA A 642 22.09 9.71 -21.49
N VAL A 643 20.98 9.71 -22.23
CA VAL A 643 20.72 8.78 -23.34
C VAL A 643 20.49 9.49 -24.67
N ALA A 644 20.12 10.76 -24.65
CA ALA A 644 20.10 11.64 -25.82
C ALA A 644 20.30 13.10 -25.38
N SER A 645 20.89 13.91 -26.25
CA SER A 645 21.10 15.35 -26.00
C SER A 645 21.10 16.15 -27.29
N ALA A 646 20.74 17.42 -27.20
CA ALA A 646 20.82 18.39 -28.29
C ALA A 646 21.19 19.77 -27.74
N ASP A 647 21.82 20.60 -28.56
CA ASP A 647 22.09 22.00 -28.21
C ASP A 647 20.76 22.76 -28.14
N PHE A 648 20.53 23.44 -27.03
CA PHE A 648 19.34 24.25 -26.81
C PHE A 648 19.66 25.39 -25.84
N ALA A 649 19.78 26.61 -26.36
CA ALA A 649 20.03 27.79 -25.54
C ALA A 649 18.83 28.12 -24.66
N TRP A 650 19.07 28.25 -23.36
CA TRP A 650 18.06 28.64 -22.39
C TRP A 650 18.61 29.64 -21.39
N GLU A 651 17.70 30.35 -20.75
CA GLU A 651 17.96 31.48 -19.86
C GLU A 651 17.10 31.35 -18.60
N PRO A 652 17.67 31.57 -17.39
CA PRO A 652 16.92 31.67 -16.15
C PRO A 652 15.82 32.72 -16.22
N GLY A 653 14.67 32.45 -15.61
CA GLY A 653 13.52 33.34 -15.53
C GLY A 653 12.61 33.35 -16.76
N LYS A 654 12.97 32.66 -17.84
CA LYS A 654 12.11 32.48 -19.02
C LYS A 654 11.28 31.20 -18.92
N ASP A 655 10.04 31.23 -19.39
CA ASP A 655 9.20 30.04 -19.45
C ASP A 655 9.57 29.17 -20.66
N TYR A 656 9.57 27.86 -20.43
CA TYR A 656 9.75 26.84 -21.46
C TYR A 656 8.64 25.82 -21.35
N ARG A 657 8.06 25.44 -22.48
CA ARG A 657 7.09 24.36 -22.56
C ARG A 657 7.80 23.09 -23.01
N VAL A 658 8.04 22.18 -22.08
CA VAL A 658 8.72 20.90 -22.32
C VAL A 658 7.67 19.81 -22.40
N GLU A 659 7.74 18.98 -23.43
CA GLU A 659 6.86 17.83 -23.62
C GLU A 659 7.70 16.56 -23.80
N ILE A 660 7.28 15.47 -23.15
CA ILE A 660 7.76 14.12 -23.43
C ILE A 660 6.58 13.27 -23.93
N SER A 661 6.71 12.70 -25.13
CA SER A 661 5.79 11.64 -25.59
C SER A 661 6.44 10.29 -25.33
N ALA A 662 5.75 9.42 -24.58
CA ALA A 662 6.22 8.08 -24.27
C ALA A 662 5.30 7.04 -24.92
N GLU A 663 5.78 6.43 -26.00
CA GLU A 663 5.09 5.40 -26.79
C GLU A 663 5.86 4.09 -26.69
N HIS A 664 5.34 3.13 -25.93
CA HIS A 664 6.00 1.85 -25.73
C HIS A 664 7.42 2.05 -25.16
N ASN A 665 8.47 1.70 -25.92
CA ASN A 665 9.87 1.93 -25.56
C ASN A 665 10.49 3.14 -26.28
N ARG A 666 9.70 3.96 -26.97
CA ARG A 666 10.13 5.15 -27.69
C ARG A 666 9.74 6.41 -26.93
N LEU A 667 10.71 7.32 -26.81
CA LEU A 667 10.57 8.62 -26.17
C LEU A 667 10.89 9.71 -27.18
N THR A 668 10.07 10.74 -27.27
CA THR A 668 10.41 11.99 -27.97
C THR A 668 10.31 13.16 -27.00
N VAL A 669 11.17 14.16 -27.19
CA VAL A 669 11.19 15.37 -26.35
C VAL A 669 11.07 16.60 -27.25
N SER A 670 10.11 17.46 -26.92
CA SER A 670 9.86 18.71 -27.61
C SER A 670 9.99 19.89 -26.66
N VAL A 671 10.48 21.03 -27.16
CA VAL A 671 10.44 22.31 -26.45
C VAL A 671 9.73 23.34 -27.32
N ASP A 672 8.76 24.04 -26.74
CA ASP A 672 7.91 25.05 -27.40
C ASP A 672 7.26 24.53 -28.69
N GLY A 673 6.96 23.24 -28.75
CA GLY A 673 6.33 22.56 -29.90
C GLY A 673 7.30 22.09 -30.98
N THR A 674 8.62 22.26 -30.79
CA THR A 674 9.64 21.72 -31.70
C THR A 674 10.23 20.45 -31.11
N GLN A 675 10.11 19.32 -31.81
CA GLN A 675 10.76 18.07 -31.40
C GLN A 675 12.27 18.18 -31.60
N LEU A 676 13.03 17.95 -30.54
CA LEU A 676 14.49 18.08 -30.52
C LEU A 676 15.20 16.76 -30.26
N LEU A 677 14.57 15.83 -29.52
CA LEU A 677 15.13 14.51 -29.22
C LEU A 677 14.16 13.39 -29.61
N ALA A 678 14.74 12.25 -30.00
CA ALA A 678 14.05 10.97 -30.11
C ALA A 678 15.01 9.86 -29.64
N TYR A 679 14.51 8.95 -28.81
CA TYR A 679 15.26 7.83 -28.25
C TYR A 679 14.38 6.59 -28.23
N THR A 680 14.98 5.42 -28.47
CA THR A 680 14.30 4.14 -28.32
C THR A 680 15.12 3.27 -27.40
N ASP A 681 14.57 2.93 -26.24
CA ASP A 681 15.26 2.08 -25.29
C ASP A 681 15.11 0.61 -25.66
N GLN A 682 16.23 -0.01 -26.00
CA GLN A 682 16.30 -1.44 -26.34
C GLN A 682 16.83 -2.28 -25.16
N ASP A 683 17.17 -1.64 -24.04
CA ASP A 683 17.82 -2.27 -22.89
C ASP A 683 16.97 -2.05 -21.64
N ALA A 684 16.13 -3.04 -21.32
CA ALA A 684 15.18 -3.02 -20.20
C ALA A 684 14.36 -1.70 -20.14
N PRO A 685 13.51 -1.43 -21.14
CA PRO A 685 12.70 -0.21 -21.16
C PRO A 685 11.68 -0.19 -20.02
N TYR A 686 11.51 0.96 -19.36
CA TYR A 686 10.35 1.19 -18.50
C TYR A 686 9.10 1.46 -19.34
N LEU A 687 8.11 0.58 -19.24
CA LEU A 687 6.90 0.56 -20.10
C LEU A 687 5.63 1.02 -19.38
N HIS A 688 5.76 1.50 -18.14
CA HIS A 688 4.67 2.14 -17.41
C HIS A 688 5.23 3.02 -16.30
N GLY A 689 4.40 3.90 -15.75
CA GLY A 689 4.72 4.71 -14.58
C GLY A 689 4.10 6.09 -14.63
N GLN A 690 4.09 6.73 -13.46
CA GLN A 690 3.52 8.06 -13.24
C GLN A 690 4.41 9.15 -13.86
N ILE A 691 3.99 10.42 -13.76
CA ILE A 691 4.79 11.58 -14.18
C ILE A 691 5.53 12.18 -12.98
N GLY A 692 6.50 13.05 -13.25
CA GLY A 692 7.22 13.73 -12.19
C GLY A 692 7.87 15.05 -12.59
N PHE A 693 8.31 15.76 -11.57
CA PHE A 693 9.05 17.01 -11.64
C PHE A 693 10.39 16.78 -10.95
N ALA A 694 11.49 17.17 -11.59
CA ALA A 694 12.82 16.90 -11.05
C ALA A 694 13.79 18.08 -11.17
N ASN A 695 14.60 18.24 -10.14
CA ASN A 695 15.68 19.22 -10.06
C ASN A 695 16.98 18.51 -9.65
N ARG A 696 18.10 18.86 -10.27
CA ARG A 696 19.42 18.27 -9.95
C ARG A 696 20.49 19.36 -9.85
N ASN A 697 21.62 19.04 -9.21
CA ASN A 697 22.79 19.92 -9.11
C ASN A 697 22.48 21.33 -8.54
N GLY A 698 21.73 21.39 -7.43
CA GLY A 698 21.44 22.66 -6.76
C GLY A 698 20.39 23.52 -7.46
N SER A 699 19.51 22.92 -8.27
CA SER A 699 18.49 23.64 -9.01
C SER A 699 17.24 24.00 -8.22
N ARG A 700 16.64 25.13 -8.62
CA ARG A 700 15.27 25.52 -8.29
C ARG A 700 14.49 25.80 -9.57
N THR A 701 13.32 25.19 -9.67
CA THR A 701 12.39 25.36 -10.81
C THR A 701 11.01 25.75 -10.30
N LEU A 702 10.32 26.61 -11.05
CA LEU A 702 8.89 26.85 -10.91
C LEU A 702 8.16 26.13 -12.04
N TYR A 703 7.25 25.22 -11.72
CA TYR A 703 6.36 24.58 -12.69
C TYR A 703 5.00 25.25 -12.59
N LYS A 704 4.57 25.95 -13.65
CA LYS A 704 3.34 26.74 -13.65
C LYS A 704 2.11 25.88 -13.86
N ARG A 705 2.21 24.94 -14.80
CA ARG A 705 1.13 24.03 -15.15
C ARG A 705 1.69 22.77 -15.79
N TYR A 706 0.86 21.73 -15.83
CA TYR A 706 1.14 20.55 -16.63
C TYR A 706 -0.13 19.98 -17.27
N ALA A 707 0.05 19.16 -18.30
CA ALA A 707 -1.02 18.42 -18.96
C ALA A 707 -0.57 17.00 -19.29
N VAL A 708 -1.49 16.05 -19.18
CA VAL A 708 -1.31 14.67 -19.63
C VAL A 708 -2.40 14.37 -20.65
N SER A 709 -2.02 13.76 -21.77
CA SER A 709 -2.98 13.38 -22.82
C SER A 709 -2.64 12.01 -23.42
N PRO A 710 -3.59 11.37 -24.12
CA PRO A 710 -3.29 10.24 -24.99
C PRO A 710 -2.29 10.65 -26.09
N LEU A 711 -1.60 9.65 -26.66
CA LEU A 711 -0.67 9.83 -27.78
C LEU A 711 -1.33 10.27 -29.09
#